data_AF-A0A1S0U1T3-F1
#
_entry.id   AF-A0A1S0U1T3-F1
#
_cell.length_a   1.000
_cell.length_b   1.000
_cell.length_c   1.000
_cell.angle_alpha   90.00
_cell.angle_beta   90.00
_cell.angle_gamma   90.00
#
_symmetry.space_group_name_H-M   'P 1'
#
loop_
_entity.id
_entity.type
_entity.pdbx_description
1 polymer ?
#
loop_
_entity_poly.entity_id
_entity_poly.type
_entity_poly.pdbx_seq_one_letter_code
_entity_poly.pdbx_strand_id
1 'polypeptide(L)'
;PLDQGAYTCEAINVKGRVLATPDCIVRIVNIPAPEAQSQCNVIGSVSPVSDHTGRCQCKPLVVGSKCDSCSRGAYHLHEKAPQGCFKCFCFGITDQCQSSSWYRTKDKLILNGDSRGVQISDINGQVHSSQFDYSKPGMVTYSEPSYQTMYWKLPSRFLGNKLTAYGGELAFDIQYSCTGSVSSEPLIVLKGNGITLVHRPRDTHIFASDKTIRYTVDTFEVNFEELDGRPATREKLMMVLANVEMLLIRATHCYGQQYTRLGDITWEIAVDRDTQERFALEVEHCSCPPGYTGLSCEDCAPGYERSSQGSYLGTCVPVQYRAQCSPAGARSAHPGYDGKCQCKMYAIGTLCDRCPSNTFHLSARNPQGCIPCFCSGVTQQCTSATSYHRIQAVIDYRRGATDQLEITTSDAHTPFTPQSQAQITGRDITFSSFYEIPGQTLYWKMPKQFLGNKVTSYGGKLKYIFRYSGSGPLNIDADVILRGNDITLQYTNHQPLYADRENVIEVDLFEDHWQRTDGQLATREHLLMALADLDTLLIKMSYMDGCSSSSLISVSLDYAEPYATGGEIAYEVEQCQCPPGYIGTSCEDCAPGYSRTGGGLYLGLCERCECHGHASQCDKEHGFCIDCQHNTEGDQCERCKPGFTGDARRGTPHDCQPAATRPACMCNNHSPRGCDSFGRCLLCEHNTEGYHCEQCKRGFYGDAIRGTPFDCTPCPCPGASDCFLDAYGQVQCRNCPAGLTGRLCEECAPGYTRSRSRARIDEGRTCEPIGHVEETNIVFVPTPEGDPIRGQRFRWQRNRLQRNHPYYILRKLYH
;
A
#
# COMPACT_ATOMS: atom_id res chain seq x y z
N PRO A 1 8.63 -14.48 76.85
CA PRO A 1 9.36 -14.13 75.62
C PRO A 1 8.39 -13.59 74.54
N LEU A 2 8.67 -12.43 73.93
CA LEU A 2 9.77 -11.49 74.15
C LEU A 2 9.28 -10.07 73.83
N ASP A 3 10.02 -9.05 74.23
CA ASP A 3 9.58 -7.65 74.23
C ASP A 3 9.35 -7.08 72.81
N GLN A 4 8.42 -6.12 72.72
CA GLN A 4 8.48 -5.04 71.73
C GLN A 4 8.22 -3.72 72.45
N GLY A 5 9.31 -3.00 72.76
CA GLY A 5 9.26 -1.63 73.27
C GLY A 5 9.03 -0.62 72.13
N ALA A 6 8.66 0.60 72.49
CA ALA A 6 8.54 1.69 71.53
C ALA A 6 9.92 2.14 71.02
N TYR A 7 10.09 2.23 69.71
CA TYR A 7 11.31 2.77 69.10
C TYR A 7 11.22 4.29 68.97
N THR A 8 12.02 5.01 69.75
CA THR A 8 12.32 6.43 69.53
C THR A 8 13.65 6.55 68.79
N CYS A 9 13.67 7.22 67.64
CA CYS A 9 14.87 7.36 66.82
C CYS A 9 15.91 8.30 67.47
N GLU A 10 16.99 7.75 68.02
CA GLU A 10 18.15 8.52 68.47
C GLU A 10 19.07 8.89 67.30
N ALA A 11 19.28 10.19 67.08
CA ALA A 11 20.28 10.69 66.12
C ALA A 11 21.65 10.87 66.81
N ILE A 12 22.50 9.86 66.71
CA ILE A 12 23.86 9.86 67.29
C ILE A 12 24.90 10.12 66.18
N ASN A 13 25.81 11.08 66.39
CA ASN A 13 26.93 11.31 65.48
C ASN A 13 28.14 10.39 65.77
N VAL A 14 29.09 10.33 64.85
CA VAL A 14 30.30 9.46 64.93
C VAL A 14 31.28 9.75 66.09
N LYS A 15 30.92 10.62 67.05
CA LYS A 15 31.63 10.83 68.32
C LYS A 15 30.74 10.62 69.57
N GLY A 16 29.58 9.97 69.43
CA GLY A 16 28.83 9.40 70.56
C GLY A 16 28.20 10.42 71.51
N ARG A 17 27.65 11.52 70.99
CA ARG A 17 26.84 12.47 71.78
C ARG A 17 25.43 12.59 71.22
N VAL A 18 24.45 12.54 72.12
CA VAL A 18 23.02 12.77 71.89
C VAL A 18 22.72 14.27 71.96
N LEU A 19 21.74 14.75 71.18
CA LEU A 19 21.46 16.17 70.96
C LEU A 19 20.10 16.69 71.47
N ALA A 20 19.25 15.83 72.05
CA ALA A 20 17.97 16.22 72.65
C ALA A 20 17.57 15.29 73.82
N THR A 21 16.73 15.78 74.72
CA THR A 21 16.11 15.02 75.82
C THR A 21 14.59 15.18 75.76
N PRO A 22 13.79 14.10 75.94
CA PRO A 22 12.32 14.19 75.91
C PRO A 22 11.75 14.77 77.22
N ASP A 23 10.72 15.61 77.12
CA ASP A 23 10.21 16.44 78.23
C ASP A 23 9.35 15.71 79.28
N CYS A 24 9.11 14.40 79.17
CA CYS A 24 8.22 13.67 80.08
C CYS A 24 8.67 12.23 80.37
N ILE A 25 8.54 11.83 81.65
CA ILE A 25 8.70 10.45 82.12
C ILE A 25 7.39 10.00 82.76
N VAL A 26 6.78 8.93 82.25
CA VAL A 26 5.55 8.37 82.80
C VAL A 26 5.87 7.50 84.02
N ARG A 27 5.35 7.88 85.20
CA ARG A 27 5.41 7.08 86.43
C ARG A 27 4.02 6.54 86.76
N ILE A 28 3.85 5.23 86.66
CA ILE A 28 2.62 4.56 87.09
C ILE A 28 2.58 4.54 88.63
N VAL A 29 1.45 4.95 89.21
CA VAL A 29 1.17 4.87 90.65
C VAL A 29 -0.24 4.32 90.81
N ASN A 30 -0.39 3.18 91.49
CA ASN A 30 -1.70 2.54 91.68
C ASN A 30 -2.54 3.30 92.71
N ILE A 31 -3.42 4.18 92.21
CA ILE A 31 -4.55 4.74 92.95
C ILE A 31 -5.81 4.02 92.43
N PRO A 32 -6.67 3.44 93.30
CA PRO A 32 -7.94 2.88 92.86
C PRO A 32 -8.85 3.99 92.31
N ALA A 33 -9.16 3.93 91.02
CA ALA A 33 -10.17 4.78 90.40
C ALA A 33 -11.59 4.25 90.69
N PRO A 34 -12.65 5.09 90.59
CA PRO A 34 -14.03 4.64 90.80
C PRO A 34 -14.49 3.57 89.80
N GLU A 35 -15.62 2.93 90.13
CA GLU A 35 -16.17 1.80 89.37
C GLU A 35 -16.41 2.13 87.88
N ALA A 36 -16.01 1.21 87.01
CA ALA A 36 -15.97 1.45 85.57
C ALA A 36 -17.37 1.44 84.93
N GLN A 37 -17.85 2.62 84.54
CA GLN A 37 -18.96 2.73 83.59
C GLN A 37 -18.60 2.08 82.25
N SER A 38 -19.57 1.43 81.61
CA SER A 38 -19.37 0.69 80.35
C SER A 38 -19.15 1.67 79.20
N GLN A 39 -17.90 1.98 78.89
CA GLN A 39 -17.54 2.94 77.83
C GLN A 39 -17.97 2.42 76.45
N CYS A 40 -18.85 3.19 75.79
CA CYS A 40 -19.35 2.88 74.46
C CYS A 40 -18.43 3.46 73.37
N ASN A 41 -18.39 2.84 72.20
CA ASN A 41 -17.64 3.35 71.06
C ASN A 41 -18.27 4.67 70.59
N VAL A 42 -17.52 5.78 70.65
CA VAL A 42 -18.02 7.14 70.39
C VAL A 42 -18.49 7.37 68.96
N ILE A 43 -18.02 6.57 68.00
CA ILE A 43 -18.43 6.63 66.59
C ILE A 43 -19.70 5.81 66.38
N GLY A 44 -19.77 4.61 66.95
CA GLY A 44 -20.83 3.64 66.69
C GLY A 44 -22.05 3.70 67.61
N SER A 45 -21.96 4.40 68.75
CA SER A 45 -23.07 4.60 69.68
C SER A 45 -23.76 5.95 69.52
N VAL A 46 -24.99 6.05 70.01
CA VAL A 46 -25.77 7.30 70.11
C VAL A 46 -25.33 8.15 71.32
N SER A 47 -24.76 7.50 72.34
CA SER A 47 -24.23 8.11 73.56
C SER A 47 -22.92 7.40 73.97
N PRO A 48 -21.86 8.13 74.37
CA PRO A 48 -20.60 7.52 74.83
C PRO A 48 -20.76 6.77 76.18
N VAL A 49 -21.85 7.02 76.90
CA VAL A 49 -22.22 6.33 78.15
C VAL A 49 -23.33 5.32 77.86
N SER A 50 -23.21 4.13 78.44
CA SER A 50 -24.23 3.08 78.42
C SER A 50 -25.55 3.50 79.07
N ASP A 51 -26.62 2.79 78.73
CA ASP A 51 -27.88 2.90 79.47
C ASP A 51 -27.79 2.32 80.90
N HIS A 52 -28.90 2.42 81.63
CA HIS A 52 -29.04 1.95 83.02
C HIS A 52 -28.92 0.43 83.20
N THR A 53 -28.79 -0.35 82.10
CA THR A 53 -28.51 -1.79 82.12
C THR A 53 -27.05 -2.12 81.81
N GLY A 54 -26.20 -1.10 81.60
CA GLY A 54 -24.81 -1.27 81.17
C GLY A 54 -24.65 -1.56 79.68
N ARG A 55 -25.71 -1.36 78.87
CA ARG A 55 -25.71 -1.63 77.43
C ARG A 55 -25.53 -0.36 76.62
N CYS A 56 -24.73 -0.44 75.55
CA CYS A 56 -24.58 0.67 74.60
C CYS A 56 -25.74 0.71 73.59
N GLN A 57 -26.26 1.91 73.33
CA GLN A 57 -27.25 2.16 72.29
C GLN A 57 -26.55 2.46 70.97
N CYS A 58 -26.64 1.53 70.00
CA CYS A 58 -25.90 1.60 68.75
C CYS A 58 -26.64 2.41 67.68
N LYS A 59 -25.88 3.05 66.79
CA LYS A 59 -26.40 3.66 65.56
C LYS A 59 -26.91 2.56 64.60
N PRO A 60 -27.81 2.88 63.64
CA PRO A 60 -28.58 1.86 62.92
C PRO A 60 -27.80 0.77 62.16
N LEU A 61 -26.56 1.04 61.74
CA LEU A 61 -25.71 0.07 61.02
C LEU A 61 -24.58 -0.51 61.88
N VAL A 62 -24.74 -0.49 63.20
CA VAL A 62 -23.71 -0.86 64.18
C VAL A 62 -24.27 -1.87 65.20
N VAL A 63 -23.44 -2.86 65.54
CA VAL A 63 -23.72 -3.97 66.46
C VAL A 63 -22.53 -4.20 67.42
N GLY A 64 -22.62 -5.23 68.25
CA GLY A 64 -21.69 -5.48 69.35
C GLY A 64 -22.16 -4.85 70.66
N SER A 65 -21.71 -5.37 71.80
CA SER A 65 -22.14 -4.87 73.12
C SER A 65 -21.65 -3.44 73.43
N LYS A 66 -20.57 -3.01 72.76
CA LYS A 66 -19.98 -1.66 72.85
C LYS A 66 -20.28 -0.79 71.61
N CYS A 67 -21.04 -1.29 70.65
CA CYS A 67 -21.29 -0.64 69.35
C CYS A 67 -20.00 -0.38 68.54
N ASP A 68 -19.13 -1.39 68.46
CA ASP A 68 -17.79 -1.33 67.88
C ASP A 68 -17.67 -2.06 66.52
N SER A 69 -18.73 -2.75 66.08
CA SER A 69 -18.73 -3.62 64.90
C SER A 69 -19.84 -3.24 63.92
N CYS A 70 -19.62 -3.33 62.61
CA CYS A 70 -20.68 -3.04 61.62
C CYS A 70 -21.72 -4.16 61.51
N SER A 71 -22.98 -3.81 61.21
CA SER A 71 -24.02 -4.78 60.87
C SER A 71 -23.76 -5.41 59.50
N ARG A 72 -24.38 -6.56 59.22
CA ARG A 72 -24.47 -7.08 57.84
C ARG A 72 -25.07 -6.01 56.91
N GLY A 73 -24.57 -5.89 55.68
CA GLY A 73 -24.93 -4.82 54.74
C GLY A 73 -24.23 -3.47 55.03
N ALA A 74 -23.26 -3.44 55.93
CA ALA A 74 -22.46 -2.25 56.23
C ALA A 74 -20.99 -2.60 56.51
N TYR A 75 -20.10 -1.64 56.26
CA TYR A 75 -18.66 -1.72 56.43
C TYR A 75 -18.12 -0.39 57.00
N HIS A 76 -16.88 -0.40 57.48
CA HIS A 76 -16.12 0.76 57.97
C HIS A 76 -16.86 1.70 58.94
N LEU A 77 -16.64 1.48 60.24
CA LEU A 77 -17.11 2.35 61.31
C LEU A 77 -16.38 3.72 61.24
N HIS A 78 -17.09 4.81 60.95
CA HIS A 78 -16.46 6.09 60.61
C HIS A 78 -17.30 7.31 61.03
N GLU A 79 -16.65 8.40 61.46
CA GLU A 79 -17.32 9.60 61.98
C GLU A 79 -18.25 10.29 60.96
N LYS A 80 -17.82 10.32 59.69
CA LYS A 80 -18.62 10.91 58.60
C LYS A 80 -19.76 9.99 58.12
N ALA A 81 -19.89 8.77 58.66
CA ALA A 81 -21.02 7.88 58.39
C ALA A 81 -22.17 8.17 59.39
N PRO A 82 -23.30 8.77 58.96
CA PRO A 82 -24.35 9.21 59.89
C PRO A 82 -25.02 8.05 60.66
N GLN A 83 -24.98 6.84 60.12
CA GLN A 83 -25.51 5.62 60.74
C GLN A 83 -24.43 4.77 61.44
N GLY A 84 -23.22 5.33 61.64
CA GLY A 84 -22.08 4.73 62.33
C GLY A 84 -21.13 3.98 61.40
N CYS A 85 -21.65 3.05 60.60
CA CYS A 85 -20.94 2.41 59.50
C CYS A 85 -21.47 2.88 58.14
N PHE A 86 -20.67 2.77 57.08
CA PHE A 86 -21.12 2.98 55.72
C PHE A 86 -21.94 1.78 55.22
N LYS A 87 -23.10 2.05 54.62
CA LYS A 87 -23.97 1.04 54.00
C LYS A 87 -23.33 0.53 52.71
N CYS A 88 -23.25 -0.79 52.53
CA CYS A 88 -22.90 -1.38 51.23
C CYS A 88 -23.90 -0.91 50.17
N PHE A 89 -23.40 -0.26 49.12
CA PHE A 89 -24.23 0.19 48.02
C PHE A 89 -24.24 -0.85 46.88
N CYS A 90 -23.06 -1.21 46.38
CA CYS A 90 -22.82 -2.26 45.38
C CYS A 90 -23.79 -2.25 44.18
N PHE A 91 -24.28 -1.06 43.79
CA PHE A 91 -25.38 -0.84 42.83
C PHE A 91 -26.62 -1.72 43.05
N GLY A 92 -26.90 -2.12 44.29
CA GLY A 92 -28.00 -3.01 44.67
C GLY A 92 -27.82 -4.49 44.27
N ILE A 93 -26.63 -4.87 43.77
CA ILE A 93 -26.36 -6.21 43.24
C ILE A 93 -26.00 -7.22 44.34
N THR A 94 -25.40 -6.76 45.45
CA THR A 94 -25.02 -7.59 46.60
C THR A 94 -25.05 -6.78 47.89
N ASP A 95 -25.30 -7.43 49.04
CA ASP A 95 -25.18 -6.82 50.37
C ASP A 95 -23.86 -7.17 51.08
N GLN A 96 -22.95 -7.85 50.37
CA GLN A 96 -21.66 -8.31 50.88
C GLN A 96 -20.55 -7.40 50.38
N CYS A 97 -20.05 -6.53 51.25
CA CYS A 97 -18.92 -5.65 50.98
C CYS A 97 -18.04 -5.45 52.22
N GLN A 98 -16.82 -4.96 51.98
CA GLN A 98 -15.85 -4.55 53.00
C GLN A 98 -15.12 -3.27 52.58
N SER A 99 -14.27 -2.72 53.44
CA SER A 99 -13.34 -1.64 53.05
C SER A 99 -12.39 -2.11 51.94
N SER A 100 -12.09 -1.22 50.99
CA SER A 100 -11.03 -1.48 50.00
C SER A 100 -9.65 -1.55 50.66
N SER A 101 -8.75 -2.33 50.05
CA SER A 101 -7.31 -2.37 50.37
C SER A 101 -6.49 -1.41 49.50
N TRP A 102 -7.15 -0.54 48.72
CA TRP A 102 -6.51 0.37 47.79
C TRP A 102 -5.97 1.60 48.52
N TYR A 103 -4.93 2.22 47.96
CA TYR A 103 -4.28 3.38 48.57
C TYR A 103 -4.80 4.68 47.96
N ARG A 104 -4.84 5.76 48.75
CA ARG A 104 -5.17 7.11 48.26
C ARG A 104 -4.06 7.66 47.38
N THR A 105 -4.43 8.53 46.44
CA THR A 105 -3.53 9.33 45.62
C THR A 105 -4.28 10.53 45.02
N LYS A 106 -3.58 11.60 44.65
CA LYS A 106 -4.19 12.84 44.12
C LYS A 106 -4.08 12.91 42.59
N ASP A 107 -5.21 12.79 41.88
CA ASP A 107 -5.26 13.10 40.45
C ASP A 107 -5.15 14.63 40.27
N LYS A 108 -3.99 15.08 39.79
CA LYS A 108 -3.57 16.49 39.84
C LYS A 108 -3.44 17.13 38.45
N LEU A 109 -4.17 18.22 38.22
CA LEU A 109 -4.08 19.07 37.05
C LEU A 109 -3.24 20.32 37.35
N ILE A 110 -2.14 20.47 36.61
CA ILE A 110 -1.21 21.61 36.71
C ILE A 110 -1.35 22.46 35.43
N LEU A 111 -1.57 23.75 35.59
CA LEU A 111 -1.89 24.70 34.53
C LEU A 111 -0.70 25.65 34.30
N ASN A 112 0.17 25.27 33.35
CA ASN A 112 1.44 25.96 33.07
C ASN A 112 1.47 26.42 31.60
N GLY A 113 0.97 27.62 31.32
CA GLY A 113 0.94 28.19 29.96
C GLY A 113 -0.04 27.51 28.98
N ASP A 114 -0.86 26.60 29.48
CA ASP A 114 -1.81 25.77 28.73
C ASP A 114 -3.01 25.48 29.64
N SER A 115 -4.23 25.60 29.13
CA SER A 115 -5.48 25.31 29.85
C SER A 115 -5.73 23.81 30.05
N ARG A 116 -4.98 22.95 29.34
CA ARG A 116 -5.04 21.48 29.46
C ARG A 116 -6.46 20.91 29.30
N GLY A 117 -7.28 21.58 28.49
CA GLY A 117 -8.67 21.20 28.21
C GLY A 117 -9.71 21.74 29.20
N VAL A 118 -9.35 22.63 30.12
CA VAL A 118 -10.32 23.46 30.86
C VAL A 118 -11.02 24.41 29.89
N GLN A 119 -12.32 24.60 30.06
CA GLN A 119 -13.18 25.47 29.25
C GLN A 119 -14.06 26.35 30.14
N ILE A 120 -14.61 27.45 29.61
CA ILE A 120 -15.72 28.18 30.24
C ILE A 120 -17.03 27.69 29.65
N SER A 121 -18.01 27.37 30.49
CA SER A 121 -19.37 27.03 30.09
C SER A 121 -20.43 27.69 30.97
N ASP A 122 -21.68 27.59 30.54
CA ASP A 122 -22.83 27.74 31.43
C ASP A 122 -22.95 26.51 32.38
N ILE A 123 -23.98 26.50 33.23
CA ILE A 123 -24.28 25.38 34.14
C ILE A 123 -24.71 24.09 33.41
N ASN A 124 -25.10 24.18 32.14
CA ASN A 124 -25.46 23.02 31.30
C ASN A 124 -24.27 22.43 30.53
N GLY A 125 -23.10 23.07 30.60
CA GLY A 125 -21.89 22.63 29.92
C GLY A 125 -21.77 23.10 28.47
N GLN A 126 -22.65 24.00 28.02
CA GLN A 126 -22.52 24.69 26.74
C GLN A 126 -21.32 25.63 26.82
N VAL A 127 -20.30 25.36 25.99
CA VAL A 127 -19.03 26.10 26.00
C VAL A 127 -19.25 27.53 25.49
N HIS A 128 -18.75 28.50 26.25
CA HIS A 128 -18.80 29.92 25.90
C HIS A 128 -17.44 30.41 25.39
N SER A 129 -16.35 30.04 26.07
CA SER A 129 -14.99 30.41 25.68
C SER A 129 -13.98 29.31 26.06
N SER A 130 -12.88 29.26 25.33
CA SER A 130 -11.71 28.42 25.61
C SER A 130 -10.40 29.21 25.46
N GLN A 131 -10.49 30.55 25.51
CA GLN A 131 -9.34 31.46 25.41
C GLN A 131 -9.06 32.02 26.81
N PHE A 132 -7.77 32.06 27.18
CA PHE A 132 -7.32 32.35 28.54
C PHE A 132 -6.02 33.14 28.55
N ASP A 133 -5.85 33.96 29.58
CA ASP A 133 -4.57 34.58 29.92
C ASP A 133 -3.79 33.68 30.90
N TYR A 134 -2.47 33.59 30.69
CA TYR A 134 -1.53 32.78 31.47
C TYR A 134 -0.48 33.63 32.21
N SER A 135 -0.69 34.95 32.31
CA SER A 135 0.20 35.90 33.02
C SER A 135 0.52 35.53 34.47
N LYS A 136 -0.33 34.70 35.10
CA LYS A 136 -0.17 34.18 36.46
C LYS A 136 0.31 32.72 36.42
N PRO A 137 1.57 32.41 36.75
CA PRO A 137 2.08 31.04 36.75
C PRO A 137 1.26 30.09 37.63
N GLY A 138 0.99 28.88 37.15
CA GLY A 138 0.21 27.85 37.83
C GLY A 138 -1.31 28.00 37.71
N MET A 139 -1.81 29.02 36.99
CA MET A 139 -3.23 29.35 36.87
C MET A 139 -3.62 29.70 35.43
N VAL A 140 -4.90 29.46 35.10
CA VAL A 140 -5.57 30.12 33.96
C VAL A 140 -6.35 31.33 34.44
N THR A 141 -6.39 32.40 33.64
CA THR A 141 -7.14 33.63 33.90
C THR A 141 -8.21 33.84 32.84
N TYR A 142 -9.43 34.18 33.28
CA TYR A 142 -10.56 34.57 32.44
C TYR A 142 -11.14 35.90 32.93
N SER A 143 -11.33 36.85 32.00
CA SER A 143 -11.62 38.25 32.30
C SER A 143 -12.75 38.86 31.45
N GLU A 144 -13.51 38.03 30.72
CA GLU A 144 -14.62 38.52 29.90
C GLU A 144 -15.86 38.76 30.78
N PRO A 145 -16.47 39.96 30.75
CA PRO A 145 -17.62 40.27 31.60
C PRO A 145 -18.89 39.56 31.11
N SER A 146 -19.58 38.86 32.00
CA SER A 146 -20.84 38.16 31.72
C SER A 146 -21.93 38.53 32.72
N TYR A 147 -23.16 38.68 32.22
CA TYR A 147 -24.37 38.85 33.04
C TYR A 147 -24.92 37.52 33.59
N GLN A 148 -24.34 36.39 33.20
CA GLN A 148 -24.75 35.04 33.61
C GLN A 148 -23.65 34.34 34.41
N THR A 149 -24.04 33.44 35.33
CA THR A 149 -23.09 32.64 36.10
C THR A 149 -22.38 31.63 35.22
N MET A 150 -21.11 31.89 34.93
CA MET A 150 -20.23 31.02 34.17
C MET A 150 -19.48 30.05 35.10
N TYR A 151 -19.01 28.95 34.52
CA TYR A 151 -18.33 27.85 35.19
C TYR A 151 -17.09 27.41 34.42
N TRP A 152 -16.03 27.06 35.16
CA TRP A 152 -14.89 26.28 34.69
C TRP A 152 -15.34 24.81 34.50
N LYS A 153 -15.43 24.38 33.25
CA LYS A 153 -15.68 22.99 32.87
C LYS A 153 -14.36 22.23 32.81
N LEU A 154 -14.24 21.18 33.63
CA LEU A 154 -12.99 20.43 33.75
C LEU A 154 -12.80 19.38 32.64
N PRO A 155 -11.54 19.07 32.26
CA PRO A 155 -11.23 18.12 31.20
C PRO A 155 -11.53 16.65 31.56
N SER A 156 -11.57 15.81 30.53
CA SER A 156 -11.97 14.39 30.56
C SER A 156 -11.29 13.50 31.60
N ARG A 157 -10.09 13.84 32.10
CA ARG A 157 -9.44 13.12 33.21
C ARG A 157 -10.33 13.03 34.46
N PHE A 158 -11.08 14.08 34.75
CA PHE A 158 -11.98 14.17 35.91
C PHE A 158 -13.37 13.54 35.65
N LEU A 159 -13.62 13.06 34.43
CA LEU A 159 -14.91 12.50 33.98
C LEU A 159 -14.88 10.95 33.98
N GLY A 160 -16.01 10.31 33.64
CA GLY A 160 -16.16 8.85 33.65
C GLY A 160 -16.25 8.27 35.07
N ASN A 161 -15.90 6.99 35.25
CA ASN A 161 -15.92 6.34 36.57
C ASN A 161 -14.93 7.03 37.53
N LYS A 162 -15.46 7.45 38.68
CA LYS A 162 -14.82 8.12 39.82
C LYS A 162 -15.33 7.58 41.16
N LEU A 163 -15.85 6.35 41.22
CA LEU A 163 -16.30 5.73 42.48
C LEU A 163 -15.19 5.66 43.54
N THR A 164 -13.95 5.43 43.10
CA THR A 164 -12.75 5.46 43.95
C THR A 164 -12.44 6.83 44.56
N ALA A 165 -13.11 7.91 44.11
CA ALA A 165 -13.04 9.23 44.71
C ALA A 165 -13.93 9.38 45.95
N TYR A 166 -14.87 8.46 46.23
CA TYR A 166 -15.71 8.53 47.41
C TYR A 166 -14.85 8.56 48.69
N GLY A 167 -15.17 9.50 49.59
CA GLY A 167 -14.39 9.80 50.79
C GLY A 167 -13.02 10.47 50.56
N GLY A 168 -12.66 10.80 49.32
CA GLY A 168 -11.49 11.61 49.00
C GLY A 168 -11.78 13.11 48.97
N GLU A 169 -10.77 13.93 49.22
CA GLU A 169 -10.83 15.40 49.07
C GLU A 169 -10.78 15.84 47.59
N LEU A 170 -11.71 16.69 47.17
CA LEU A 170 -11.59 17.53 45.97
C LEU A 170 -11.12 18.93 46.41
N ALA A 171 -10.04 19.42 45.83
CA ALA A 171 -9.42 20.68 46.20
C ALA A 171 -8.86 21.44 44.99
N PHE A 172 -8.89 22.78 45.05
CA PHE A 172 -8.44 23.66 43.96
C PHE A 172 -8.16 25.08 44.47
N ASP A 173 -7.37 25.85 43.70
CA ASP A 173 -7.09 27.26 43.96
C ASP A 173 -8.00 28.15 43.10
N ILE A 174 -8.62 29.17 43.70
CA ILE A 174 -9.28 30.27 42.98
C ILE A 174 -8.71 31.64 43.37
N GLN A 175 -8.68 32.58 42.43
CA GLN A 175 -8.43 34.00 42.69
C GLN A 175 -9.30 34.85 41.75
N TYR A 176 -10.06 35.80 42.27
CA TYR A 176 -10.91 36.69 41.47
C TYR A 176 -10.94 38.09 42.11
N SER A 177 -11.46 39.09 41.39
CA SER A 177 -11.67 40.44 41.94
C SER A 177 -13.13 40.86 41.86
N CYS A 178 -13.68 41.38 42.96
CA CYS A 178 -15.09 41.72 43.15
C CYS A 178 -15.32 43.21 43.42
N THR A 179 -16.48 43.71 42.98
CA THR A 179 -16.98 45.05 43.32
C THR A 179 -18.38 45.05 43.94
N GLY A 180 -19.15 43.96 43.78
CA GLY A 180 -20.46 43.76 44.40
C GLY A 180 -20.57 42.47 45.23
N SER A 181 -21.80 42.06 45.53
CA SER A 181 -22.11 40.90 46.38
C SER A 181 -21.66 39.57 45.78
N VAL A 182 -21.32 38.62 46.66
CA VAL A 182 -20.98 37.23 46.31
C VAL A 182 -22.22 36.48 45.80
N SER A 183 -22.03 35.64 44.79
CA SER A 183 -23.06 34.80 44.18
C SER A 183 -23.50 33.66 45.10
N SER A 184 -24.80 33.37 45.12
CA SER A 184 -25.43 32.24 45.82
C SER A 184 -25.51 30.95 44.99
N GLU A 185 -25.06 30.99 43.73
CA GLU A 185 -25.07 29.81 42.84
C GLU A 185 -24.10 28.71 43.32
N PRO A 186 -24.34 27.44 42.96
CA PRO A 186 -23.42 26.32 43.22
C PRO A 186 -21.95 26.66 42.98
N LEU A 187 -21.07 26.35 43.95
CA LEU A 187 -19.62 26.46 43.74
C LEU A 187 -19.10 25.31 42.87
N ILE A 188 -19.65 24.11 43.06
CA ILE A 188 -19.28 22.89 42.33
C ILE A 188 -20.56 22.23 41.83
N VAL A 189 -20.55 21.75 40.59
CA VAL A 189 -21.65 20.97 40.00
C VAL A 189 -21.07 19.65 39.46
N LEU A 190 -21.64 18.54 39.93
CA LEU A 190 -21.36 17.19 39.44
C LEU A 190 -22.60 16.69 38.68
N LYS A 191 -22.42 16.24 37.44
CA LYS A 191 -23.48 15.61 36.63
C LYS A 191 -23.03 14.22 36.19
N GLY A 192 -23.95 13.26 36.25
CA GLY A 192 -23.69 11.88 35.86
C GLY A 192 -24.92 10.98 36.01
N ASN A 193 -25.14 10.09 35.04
CA ASN A 193 -26.26 9.18 34.95
C ASN A 193 -27.62 9.88 35.13
N GLY A 194 -27.78 11.05 34.50
CA GLY A 194 -28.99 11.87 34.56
C GLY A 194 -29.24 12.60 35.89
N ILE A 195 -28.38 12.43 36.91
CA ILE A 195 -28.46 13.14 38.18
C ILE A 195 -27.54 14.37 38.15
N THR A 196 -28.00 15.49 38.71
CA THR A 196 -27.16 16.66 39.01
C THR A 196 -27.10 16.87 40.51
N LEU A 197 -25.90 16.87 41.07
CA LEU A 197 -25.61 17.25 42.45
C LEU A 197 -24.77 18.53 42.48
N VAL A 198 -24.98 19.35 43.51
CA VAL A 198 -24.32 20.64 43.68
C VAL A 198 -23.75 20.80 45.08
N HIS A 199 -22.68 21.58 45.18
CA HIS A 199 -22.10 22.00 46.45
C HIS A 199 -22.30 23.51 46.64
N ARG A 200 -22.97 23.91 47.72
CA ARG A 200 -23.07 25.30 48.17
C ARG A 200 -22.26 25.46 49.48
N PRO A 201 -21.22 26.32 49.52
CA PRO A 201 -20.40 26.54 50.71
C PRO A 201 -21.23 27.03 51.90
N ARG A 202 -21.04 26.42 53.08
CA ARG A 202 -21.80 26.77 54.30
C ARG A 202 -21.33 28.07 54.95
N ASP A 203 -20.08 28.47 54.71
CA ASP A 203 -19.55 29.78 55.07
C ASP A 203 -19.14 30.55 53.81
N THR A 204 -19.72 31.72 53.62
CA THR A 204 -19.46 32.61 52.48
C THR A 204 -18.36 33.65 52.77
N HIS A 205 -17.88 33.77 54.01
CA HIS A 205 -16.81 34.71 54.37
C HIS A 205 -15.42 34.26 53.89
N ILE A 206 -15.28 33.00 53.48
CA ILE A 206 -14.09 32.43 52.83
C ILE A 206 -13.73 33.20 51.53
N PHE A 207 -14.73 33.83 50.89
CA PHE A 207 -14.62 34.46 49.57
C PHE A 207 -14.00 35.88 49.56
N ALA A 208 -12.80 36.03 50.12
CA ALA A 208 -12.04 37.28 50.09
C ALA A 208 -11.50 37.65 48.68
N SER A 209 -11.84 38.85 48.18
CA SER A 209 -11.36 39.38 46.89
C SER A 209 -9.84 39.46 46.81
N ASP A 210 -9.31 39.26 45.59
CA ASP A 210 -7.92 39.45 45.17
C ASP A 210 -6.86 38.58 45.88
N LYS A 211 -7.27 37.69 46.79
CA LYS A 211 -6.42 36.65 47.39
C LYS A 211 -6.63 35.31 46.68
N THR A 212 -5.56 34.51 46.61
CA THR A 212 -5.70 33.08 46.29
C THR A 212 -6.35 32.37 47.47
N ILE A 213 -7.43 31.64 47.21
CA ILE A 213 -8.17 30.83 48.15
C ILE A 213 -7.99 29.37 47.74
N ARG A 214 -7.43 28.55 48.63
CA ARG A 214 -7.53 27.08 48.51
C ARG A 214 -8.91 26.67 48.98
N TYR A 215 -9.73 26.13 48.09
CA TYR A 215 -10.99 25.50 48.48
C TYR A 215 -10.79 23.98 48.57
N THR A 216 -11.41 23.35 49.56
CA THR A 216 -11.45 21.88 49.69
C THR A 216 -12.85 21.41 50.09
N VAL A 217 -13.24 20.22 49.65
CA VAL A 217 -14.49 19.55 50.02
C VAL A 217 -14.29 18.03 49.99
N ASP A 218 -14.80 17.31 51.01
CA ASP A 218 -14.81 15.85 50.96
C ASP A 218 -15.90 15.32 50.02
N THR A 219 -15.60 14.23 49.32
CA THR A 219 -16.54 13.51 48.45
C THR A 219 -17.47 12.59 49.27
N PHE A 220 -18.33 13.18 50.11
CA PHE A 220 -19.41 12.51 50.85
C PHE A 220 -20.75 13.20 50.60
N GLU A 221 -21.85 12.43 50.64
CA GLU A 221 -23.19 12.92 50.33
C GLU A 221 -23.66 14.09 51.22
N VAL A 222 -23.17 14.18 52.47
CA VAL A 222 -23.48 15.27 53.42
C VAL A 222 -22.97 16.65 52.99
N ASN A 223 -22.09 16.70 51.99
CA ASN A 223 -21.56 17.93 51.40
C ASN A 223 -22.28 18.33 50.09
N PHE A 224 -23.20 17.51 49.58
CA PHE A 224 -23.89 17.76 48.31
C PHE A 224 -25.41 17.77 48.47
N GLU A 225 -26.07 18.47 47.57
CA GLU A 225 -27.52 18.60 47.48
C GLU A 225 -27.98 18.54 46.02
N GLU A 226 -29.27 18.32 45.79
CA GLU A 226 -29.90 18.50 44.48
C GLU A 226 -30.03 20.00 44.16
N LEU A 227 -30.25 20.36 42.89
CA LEU A 227 -30.37 21.76 42.47
C LEU A 227 -31.43 22.55 43.27
N ASP A 228 -32.49 21.86 43.71
CA ASP A 228 -33.60 22.38 44.51
C ASP A 228 -33.34 22.43 46.04
N GLY A 229 -32.15 22.08 46.49
CA GLY A 229 -31.75 22.15 47.91
C GLY A 229 -32.14 20.93 48.75
N ARG A 230 -32.63 19.83 48.15
CA ARG A 230 -32.78 18.55 48.87
C ARG A 230 -31.40 17.91 49.10
N PRO A 231 -31.04 17.47 50.31
CA PRO A 231 -29.72 16.88 50.57
C PRO A 231 -29.51 15.59 49.76
N ALA A 232 -28.29 15.38 49.27
CA ALA A 232 -27.95 14.19 48.50
C ALA A 232 -28.00 12.93 49.38
N THR A 233 -28.36 11.79 48.80
CA THR A 233 -28.16 10.47 49.42
C THR A 233 -26.87 9.83 48.90
N ARG A 234 -26.32 8.88 49.66
CA ARG A 234 -25.15 8.08 49.25
C ARG A 234 -25.39 7.43 47.88
N GLU A 235 -26.59 6.88 47.66
CA GLU A 235 -26.98 6.27 46.38
C GLU A 235 -26.93 7.27 45.22
N LYS A 236 -27.38 8.52 45.42
CA LYS A 236 -27.29 9.56 44.37
C LYS A 236 -25.86 9.99 44.08
N LEU A 237 -25.02 10.15 45.11
CA LEU A 237 -23.62 10.49 44.91
C LEU A 237 -22.86 9.36 44.21
N MET A 238 -23.04 8.11 44.65
CA MET A 238 -22.43 6.94 43.99
C MET A 238 -22.91 6.79 42.54
N MET A 239 -24.20 7.04 42.24
CA MET A 239 -24.70 7.05 40.86
C MET A 239 -24.03 8.12 39.98
N VAL A 240 -23.77 9.32 40.50
CA VAL A 240 -23.05 10.37 39.75
C VAL A 240 -21.56 10.01 39.59
N LEU A 241 -20.92 9.47 40.63
CA LEU A 241 -19.52 9.03 40.58
C LEU A 241 -19.29 7.82 39.67
N ALA A 242 -20.30 6.99 39.41
CA ALA A 242 -20.19 5.86 38.48
C ALA A 242 -19.86 6.28 37.04
N ASN A 243 -20.36 7.45 36.64
CA ASN A 243 -20.07 8.05 35.34
C ASN A 243 -20.24 9.57 35.45
N VAL A 244 -19.18 10.28 35.85
CA VAL A 244 -19.17 11.74 35.90
C VAL A 244 -19.13 12.26 34.46
N GLU A 245 -20.28 12.66 33.93
CA GLU A 245 -20.42 13.31 32.63
C GLU A 245 -19.88 14.75 32.65
N MET A 246 -19.93 15.40 33.81
CA MET A 246 -19.50 16.79 33.97
C MET A 246 -19.09 17.10 35.41
N LEU A 247 -17.92 17.74 35.55
CA LEU A 247 -17.51 18.44 36.77
C LEU A 247 -17.26 19.91 36.42
N LEU A 248 -18.04 20.79 37.05
CA LEU A 248 -17.94 22.24 36.92
C LEU A 248 -17.49 22.88 38.24
N ILE A 249 -16.63 23.89 38.19
CA ILE A 249 -16.30 24.79 39.29
C ILE A 249 -16.75 26.20 38.92
N ARG A 250 -17.44 26.94 39.78
CA ARG A 250 -17.97 28.27 39.47
C ARG A 250 -16.86 29.26 39.09
N ALA A 251 -17.08 30.01 38.01
CA ALA A 251 -16.17 31.05 37.51
C ALA A 251 -16.69 32.47 37.83
N THR A 252 -18.00 32.70 37.81
CA THR A 252 -18.61 33.97 38.27
C THR A 252 -18.89 33.92 39.78
N HIS A 253 -18.00 34.50 40.59
CA HIS A 253 -18.10 34.46 42.05
C HIS A 253 -18.91 35.59 42.66
N CYS A 254 -19.08 36.72 41.97
CA CYS A 254 -19.72 37.93 42.50
C CYS A 254 -20.22 38.87 41.39
N TYR A 255 -21.05 39.85 41.76
CA TYR A 255 -21.44 40.94 40.86
C TYR A 255 -20.26 41.89 40.57
N GLY A 256 -20.17 42.36 39.32
CA GLY A 256 -19.12 43.29 38.88
C GLY A 256 -17.70 42.70 38.91
N GLN A 257 -17.58 41.38 38.82
CA GLN A 257 -16.30 40.66 38.77
C GLN A 257 -15.46 41.11 37.57
N GLN A 258 -14.17 41.43 37.79
CA GLN A 258 -13.25 41.89 36.73
C GLN A 258 -12.44 40.76 36.10
N TYR A 259 -12.05 39.76 36.90
CA TYR A 259 -11.38 38.55 36.44
C TYR A 259 -11.65 37.40 37.42
N THR A 260 -11.41 36.19 36.96
CA THR A 260 -11.32 34.97 37.78
C THR A 260 -10.16 34.10 37.30
N ARG A 261 -9.60 33.31 38.22
CA ARG A 261 -8.51 32.37 37.99
C ARG A 261 -8.80 31.04 38.65
N LEU A 262 -8.34 29.97 38.01
CA LEU A 262 -8.35 28.61 38.53
C LEU A 262 -6.94 28.01 38.47
N GLY A 263 -6.53 27.31 39.52
CA GLY A 263 -5.23 26.65 39.63
C GLY A 263 -5.27 25.37 40.46
N ASP A 264 -4.18 24.60 40.37
CA ASP A 264 -3.83 23.47 41.25
C ASP A 264 -4.97 22.49 41.63
N ILE A 265 -5.76 22.07 40.64
CA ILE A 265 -6.91 21.19 40.86
C ILE A 265 -6.43 19.77 41.19
N THR A 266 -6.88 19.22 42.31
CA THR A 266 -6.57 17.86 42.78
C THR A 266 -7.82 17.16 43.26
N TRP A 267 -8.03 15.90 42.85
CA TRP A 267 -9.06 15.03 43.45
C TRP A 267 -8.40 13.76 44.00
N GLU A 268 -8.61 13.45 45.29
CA GLU A 268 -8.14 12.21 45.89
C GLU A 268 -8.98 11.02 45.40
N ILE A 269 -8.31 10.04 44.80
CA ILE A 269 -8.88 8.77 44.33
C ILE A 269 -8.14 7.59 44.99
N ALA A 270 -8.77 6.42 45.02
CA ALA A 270 -8.13 5.16 45.40
C ALA A 270 -7.50 4.45 44.18
N VAL A 271 -6.37 3.77 44.37
CA VAL A 271 -5.68 2.96 43.35
C VAL A 271 -5.10 1.65 43.91
N ASP A 272 -5.06 0.59 43.09
CA ASP A 272 -4.52 -0.73 43.47
C ASP A 272 -2.99 -0.81 43.34
N ARG A 273 -2.29 0.06 44.08
CA ARG A 273 -0.82 0.06 44.21
C ARG A 273 -0.44 0.79 45.49
N ASP A 274 0.67 0.39 46.11
CA ASP A 274 1.23 1.13 47.22
C ASP A 274 1.70 2.52 46.75
N THR A 275 1.13 3.57 47.35
CA THR A 275 1.48 4.98 47.10
C THR A 275 2.21 5.61 48.27
N GLN A 276 2.45 4.84 49.35
CA GLN A 276 2.90 5.31 50.67
C GLN A 276 1.92 6.27 51.38
N GLU A 277 0.71 6.48 50.83
CA GLU A 277 -0.39 7.19 51.49
C GLU A 277 -1.29 6.25 52.33
N ARG A 278 -2.39 6.78 52.86
CA ARG A 278 -3.40 6.03 53.63
C ARG A 278 -4.25 5.11 52.74
N PHE A 279 -4.76 4.02 53.31
CA PHE A 279 -5.78 3.19 52.68
C PHE A 279 -7.10 3.95 52.48
N ALA A 280 -7.80 3.69 51.37
CA ALA A 280 -9.12 4.21 51.05
C ALA A 280 -10.22 3.34 51.67
N LEU A 281 -10.24 3.28 53.01
CA LEU A 281 -11.14 2.40 53.77
C LEU A 281 -12.64 2.76 53.61
N GLU A 282 -12.92 3.98 53.14
CA GLU A 282 -14.25 4.51 52.86
C GLU A 282 -14.79 4.05 51.50
N VAL A 283 -13.93 3.57 50.59
CA VAL A 283 -14.34 2.93 49.33
C VAL A 283 -14.76 1.48 49.61
N GLU A 284 -15.91 1.07 49.08
CA GLU A 284 -16.40 -0.31 49.20
C GLU A 284 -15.70 -1.25 48.23
N HIS A 285 -15.46 -2.48 48.67
CA HIS A 285 -15.07 -3.62 47.85
C HIS A 285 -16.13 -4.72 48.03
N CYS A 286 -16.97 -4.88 47.02
CA CYS A 286 -18.14 -5.75 47.00
C CYS A 286 -17.81 -7.16 46.47
N SER A 287 -18.45 -8.18 47.04
CA SER A 287 -18.36 -9.56 46.52
C SER A 287 -19.34 -9.76 45.38
N CYS A 288 -18.91 -9.43 44.16
CA CYS A 288 -19.77 -9.43 42.97
C CYS A 288 -20.17 -10.84 42.50
N PRO A 289 -21.46 -11.06 42.16
CA PRO A 289 -21.92 -12.32 41.60
C PRO A 289 -21.52 -12.46 40.12
N PRO A 290 -21.56 -13.69 39.56
CA PRO A 290 -21.28 -13.93 38.14
C PRO A 290 -22.09 -13.02 37.21
N GLY A 291 -21.39 -12.37 36.27
CA GLY A 291 -21.96 -11.37 35.36
C GLY A 291 -21.62 -9.92 35.71
N TYR A 292 -21.04 -9.65 36.88
CA TYR A 292 -20.64 -8.31 37.33
C TYR A 292 -19.15 -8.24 37.68
N THR A 293 -18.56 -7.05 37.60
CA THR A 293 -17.17 -6.74 37.95
C THR A 293 -17.03 -5.28 38.42
N GLY A 294 -15.83 -4.90 38.88
CA GLY A 294 -15.57 -3.60 39.51
C GLY A 294 -15.68 -3.65 41.04
N LEU A 295 -15.18 -2.61 41.73
CA LEU A 295 -15.14 -2.56 43.20
C LEU A 295 -16.53 -2.50 43.84
N SER A 296 -17.48 -1.84 43.16
CA SER A 296 -18.88 -1.70 43.56
C SER A 296 -19.82 -2.59 42.74
N CYS A 297 -19.30 -3.52 41.93
CA CYS A 297 -20.07 -4.25 40.90
C CYS A 297 -20.67 -3.30 39.82
N GLU A 298 -19.97 -2.19 39.55
CA GLU A 298 -20.40 -1.12 38.65
C GLU A 298 -20.29 -1.44 37.15
N ASP A 299 -19.63 -2.55 36.80
CA ASP A 299 -19.40 -2.99 35.43
C ASP A 299 -19.95 -4.40 35.19
N CYS A 300 -20.22 -4.74 33.92
CA CYS A 300 -20.56 -6.11 33.55
C CYS A 300 -19.31 -6.94 33.29
N ALA A 301 -19.30 -8.18 33.77
CA ALA A 301 -18.22 -9.12 33.49
C ALA A 301 -18.19 -9.49 31.99
N PRO A 302 -17.02 -9.89 31.44
CA PRO A 302 -16.91 -10.33 30.04
C PRO A 302 -17.96 -11.37 29.67
N GLY A 303 -18.72 -11.10 28.61
CA GLY A 303 -19.85 -11.93 28.16
C GLY A 303 -21.24 -11.47 28.62
N TYR A 304 -21.35 -10.33 29.32
CA TYR A 304 -22.62 -9.75 29.79
C TYR A 304 -22.81 -8.30 29.29
N GLU A 305 -24.05 -7.90 28.95
CA GLU A 305 -24.43 -6.51 28.60
C GLU A 305 -25.40 -5.89 29.63
N ARG A 306 -25.40 -4.56 29.76
CA ARG A 306 -26.35 -3.84 30.63
C ARG A 306 -27.74 -3.80 29.99
N SER A 307 -28.68 -4.53 30.59
CA SER A 307 -30.11 -4.33 30.37
C SER A 307 -30.58 -3.07 31.13
N SER A 308 -31.46 -2.27 30.52
CA SER A 308 -32.13 -1.15 31.19
C SER A 308 -33.16 -1.58 32.24
N GLN A 309 -33.41 -2.89 32.39
CA GLN A 309 -34.21 -3.44 33.47
C GLN A 309 -33.37 -3.60 34.74
N GLY A 310 -33.92 -3.24 35.90
CA GLY A 310 -33.27 -3.35 37.21
C GLY A 310 -33.24 -2.02 37.98
N SER A 311 -32.48 -1.98 39.06
CA SER A 311 -32.22 -0.75 39.82
C SER A 311 -30.94 -0.06 39.32
N TYR A 312 -30.79 1.24 39.63
CA TYR A 312 -29.55 2.00 39.45
C TYR A 312 -29.01 1.97 38.00
N LEU A 313 -27.90 1.27 37.73
CA LEU A 313 -27.27 1.14 36.39
C LEU A 313 -27.86 0.00 35.53
N GLY A 314 -28.93 -0.63 35.99
CA GLY A 314 -29.55 -1.78 35.32
C GLY A 314 -28.80 -3.11 35.52
N THR A 315 -29.39 -4.19 35.02
CA THR A 315 -28.97 -5.57 35.27
C THR A 315 -28.00 -6.04 34.19
N CYS A 316 -26.84 -6.59 34.57
CA CYS A 316 -25.97 -7.30 33.64
C CYS A 316 -26.59 -8.65 33.28
N VAL A 317 -26.99 -8.81 32.01
CA VAL A 317 -27.55 -10.05 31.44
C VAL A 317 -26.53 -10.67 30.49
N PRO A 318 -26.48 -12.01 30.32
CA PRO A 318 -25.63 -12.63 29.30
C PRO A 318 -25.91 -12.00 27.93
N VAL A 319 -24.86 -11.69 27.16
CA VAL A 319 -25.00 -11.08 25.83
C VAL A 319 -25.81 -12.01 24.94
N GLN A 320 -27.06 -11.64 24.66
CA GLN A 320 -27.77 -12.16 23.51
C GLN A 320 -26.97 -11.75 22.27
N TYR A 321 -26.74 -12.68 21.35
CA TYR A 321 -25.81 -12.50 20.22
C TYR A 321 -26.31 -11.44 19.21
N ARG A 322 -26.21 -10.15 19.59
CA ARG A 322 -26.21 -9.02 18.68
C ARG A 322 -24.96 -9.17 17.82
N ALA A 323 -25.16 -9.34 16.52
CA ALA A 323 -24.05 -9.55 15.59
C ALA A 323 -23.15 -8.29 15.60
N GLN A 324 -21.97 -8.39 16.22
CA GLN A 324 -21.04 -7.27 16.36
C GLN A 324 -20.43 -6.93 15.00
N CYS A 325 -20.46 -5.64 14.66
CA CYS A 325 -19.91 -5.16 13.41
C CYS A 325 -18.39 -5.27 13.42
N SER A 326 -17.81 -5.78 12.32
CA SER A 326 -16.37 -5.94 12.18
C SER A 326 -15.66 -4.59 12.39
N PRO A 327 -14.76 -4.43 13.38
CA PRO A 327 -14.02 -3.19 13.57
C PRO A 327 -13.06 -2.91 12.39
N ALA A 328 -12.79 -3.92 11.56
CA ALA A 328 -12.02 -3.75 10.35
C ALA A 328 -12.82 -3.09 9.22
N GLY A 329 -14.10 -3.45 9.03
CA GLY A 329 -14.90 -3.00 7.88
C GLY A 329 -16.09 -2.11 8.20
N ALA A 330 -16.49 -1.94 9.46
CA ALA A 330 -17.60 -1.08 9.84
C ALA A 330 -17.16 0.32 10.26
N ARG A 331 -18.08 1.29 10.17
CA ARG A 331 -17.95 2.66 10.69
C ARG A 331 -18.27 2.76 12.19
N SER A 332 -18.99 1.77 12.73
CA SER A 332 -19.41 1.67 14.12
C SER A 332 -19.27 0.22 14.58
N ALA A 333 -18.93 -0.01 15.85
CA ALA A 333 -18.84 -1.37 16.43
C ALA A 333 -20.21 -2.05 16.60
N HIS A 334 -21.30 -1.29 16.43
CA HIS A 334 -22.68 -1.74 16.61
C HIS A 334 -23.52 -1.39 15.37
N PRO A 335 -24.54 -2.20 15.03
CA PRO A 335 -25.42 -1.92 13.91
C PRO A 335 -26.29 -0.68 14.16
N GLY A 336 -26.80 -0.10 13.08
CA GLY A 336 -27.76 1.00 13.14
C GLY A 336 -29.15 0.56 13.62
N TYR A 337 -30.08 1.50 13.70
CA TYR A 337 -31.48 1.26 14.11
C TYR A 337 -32.23 0.26 13.21
N ASP A 338 -31.75 -0.03 12.00
CA ASP A 338 -32.30 -1.05 11.09
C ASP A 338 -31.72 -2.46 11.31
N GLY A 339 -30.82 -2.63 12.30
CA GLY A 339 -30.17 -3.88 12.62
C GLY A 339 -28.98 -4.25 11.71
N LYS A 340 -28.49 -3.34 10.86
CA LYS A 340 -27.36 -3.60 9.96
C LYS A 340 -26.12 -2.76 10.28
N CYS A 341 -24.96 -3.33 10.00
CA CYS A 341 -23.69 -2.62 10.12
C CYS A 341 -23.50 -1.61 8.98
N GLN A 342 -23.07 -0.39 9.30
CA GLN A 342 -22.71 0.61 8.30
C GLN A 342 -21.26 0.40 7.87
N CYS A 343 -21.03 -0.02 6.62
CA CYS A 343 -19.70 -0.37 6.16
C CYS A 343 -18.85 0.85 5.74
N LYS A 344 -17.52 0.68 5.86
CA LYS A 344 -16.52 1.48 5.16
C LYS A 344 -16.63 1.22 3.64
N MET A 345 -16.03 2.09 2.82
CA MET A 345 -16.27 2.16 1.38
C MET A 345 -16.05 0.84 0.62
N TYR A 346 -15.03 0.07 0.99
CA TYR A 346 -14.68 -1.21 0.40
C TYR A 346 -14.86 -2.36 1.40
N ALA A 347 -15.93 -2.38 2.18
CA ALA A 347 -16.31 -3.51 3.03
C ALA A 347 -17.78 -3.90 2.80
N ILE A 348 -18.06 -5.21 2.83
CA ILE A 348 -19.39 -5.78 2.58
C ILE A 348 -19.72 -6.91 3.56
N GLY A 349 -20.96 -7.40 3.47
CA GLY A 349 -21.53 -8.39 4.39
C GLY A 349 -22.39 -7.72 5.46
N THR A 350 -23.27 -8.49 6.10
CA THR A 350 -24.16 -7.99 7.17
C THR A 350 -23.39 -7.45 8.37
N LEU A 351 -22.14 -7.90 8.56
CA LEU A 351 -21.22 -7.48 9.60
C LEU A 351 -20.08 -6.57 9.10
N CYS A 352 -20.08 -6.21 7.80
CA CYS A 352 -18.93 -5.56 7.14
C CYS A 352 -17.63 -6.37 7.31
N ASP A 353 -17.76 -7.69 7.24
CA ASP A 353 -16.77 -8.70 7.61
C ASP A 353 -15.96 -9.23 6.41
N ARG A 354 -16.26 -8.78 5.18
CA ARG A 354 -15.66 -9.29 3.95
C ARG A 354 -15.32 -8.17 2.96
N CYS A 355 -14.30 -8.41 2.14
CA CYS A 355 -14.00 -7.56 0.99
C CYS A 355 -15.00 -7.82 -0.16
N PRO A 356 -15.44 -6.78 -0.90
CA PRO A 356 -16.06 -6.96 -2.21
C PRO A 356 -15.07 -7.54 -3.22
N SER A 357 -15.58 -7.99 -4.37
CA SER A 357 -14.73 -8.40 -5.50
C SER A 357 -13.77 -7.28 -5.90
N ASN A 358 -12.57 -7.67 -6.33
CA ASN A 358 -11.51 -6.77 -6.79
C ASN A 358 -10.95 -5.86 -5.67
N THR A 359 -11.10 -6.26 -4.40
CA THR A 359 -10.45 -5.65 -3.24
C THR A 359 -9.95 -6.72 -2.25
N PHE A 360 -8.96 -6.39 -1.43
CA PHE A 360 -8.25 -7.31 -0.54
C PHE A 360 -7.86 -6.65 0.80
N HIS A 361 -7.31 -7.41 1.74
CA HIS A 361 -6.86 -6.95 3.07
C HIS A 361 -7.86 -6.07 3.85
N LEU A 362 -8.86 -6.72 4.46
CA LEU A 362 -9.79 -6.05 5.38
C LEU A 362 -9.09 -5.67 6.70
N SER A 363 -8.92 -4.37 6.97
CA SER A 363 -8.12 -3.89 8.11
C SER A 363 -8.75 -2.73 8.87
N ALA A 364 -8.61 -2.75 10.20
CA ALA A 364 -9.06 -1.67 11.07
C ALA A 364 -8.29 -0.36 10.82
N ARG A 365 -7.00 -0.46 10.48
CA ARG A 365 -6.13 0.68 10.14
C ARG A 365 -6.53 1.35 8.82
N ASN A 366 -7.08 0.60 7.87
CA ASN A 366 -7.52 1.13 6.59
C ASN A 366 -8.85 1.91 6.76
N PRO A 367 -8.92 3.22 6.45
CA PRO A 367 -10.16 4.00 6.57
C PRO A 367 -11.26 3.58 5.59
N GLN A 368 -10.89 2.96 4.46
CA GLN A 368 -11.81 2.43 3.44
C GLN A 368 -12.23 0.97 3.69
N GLY A 369 -11.54 0.23 4.57
CA GLY A 369 -11.85 -1.15 4.94
C GLY A 369 -10.93 -2.16 4.25
N CYS A 370 -11.24 -2.51 2.99
CA CYS A 370 -10.32 -3.23 2.11
C CYS A 370 -9.59 -2.28 1.16
N ILE A 371 -8.49 -2.74 0.60
CA ILE A 371 -7.66 -2.04 -0.39
C ILE A 371 -8.14 -2.49 -1.80
N PRO A 372 -8.42 -1.58 -2.74
CA PRO A 372 -8.79 -1.96 -4.10
C PRO A 372 -7.59 -2.51 -4.87
N CYS A 373 -7.76 -3.57 -5.66
CA CYS A 373 -6.72 -4.11 -6.54
C CYS A 373 -6.39 -3.12 -7.66
N PHE A 374 -5.10 -2.83 -7.90
CA PHE A 374 -4.65 -1.99 -9.01
C PHE A 374 -4.09 -2.84 -10.16
N CYS A 375 -3.15 -3.73 -9.83
CA CYS A 375 -2.44 -4.63 -10.72
C CYS A 375 -1.97 -3.96 -12.02
N SER A 376 -1.42 -2.74 -11.90
CA SER A 376 -0.96 -1.90 -13.02
C SER A 376 -2.00 -1.67 -14.13
N GLY A 377 -3.29 -1.86 -13.82
CA GLY A 377 -4.41 -1.84 -14.78
C GLY A 377 -4.55 -3.10 -15.65
N VAL A 378 -3.67 -4.10 -15.47
CA VAL A 378 -3.57 -5.33 -16.29
C VAL A 378 -4.64 -6.36 -15.90
N THR A 379 -5.00 -6.42 -14.61
CA THR A 379 -6.04 -7.31 -14.08
C THR A 379 -6.75 -6.64 -12.90
N GLN A 380 -7.84 -7.23 -12.41
CA GLN A 380 -8.53 -6.79 -11.19
C GLN A 380 -8.58 -7.90 -10.12
N GLN A 381 -7.90 -9.02 -10.35
CA GLN A 381 -7.87 -10.16 -9.44
C GLN A 381 -6.57 -10.17 -8.62
N CYS A 382 -6.67 -9.84 -7.34
CA CYS A 382 -5.56 -9.86 -6.40
C CYS A 382 -5.95 -10.37 -5.01
N THR A 383 -4.95 -10.73 -4.21
CA THR A 383 -5.06 -11.04 -2.77
C THR A 383 -3.93 -10.35 -2.00
N SER A 384 -3.88 -10.43 -0.67
CA SER A 384 -2.68 -10.02 0.08
C SER A 384 -1.47 -10.87 -0.32
N ALA A 385 -0.28 -10.27 -0.35
CA ALA A 385 1.00 -10.95 -0.59
C ALA A 385 1.47 -11.74 0.65
N THR A 386 0.75 -12.81 1.02
CA THR A 386 0.97 -13.53 2.29
C THR A 386 2.31 -14.26 2.44
N SER A 387 3.09 -14.39 1.37
CA SER A 387 4.46 -14.92 1.37
C SER A 387 5.55 -13.83 1.41
N TYR A 388 5.17 -12.55 1.36
CA TYR A 388 6.10 -11.43 1.37
C TYR A 388 6.26 -10.87 2.78
N HIS A 389 7.50 -10.81 3.26
CA HIS A 389 7.85 -10.32 4.59
C HIS A 389 8.52 -8.95 4.50
N ARG A 390 8.13 -8.03 5.39
CA ARG A 390 8.70 -6.69 5.50
C ARG A 390 10.20 -6.76 5.87
N ILE A 391 11.00 -5.94 5.21
CA ILE A 391 12.43 -5.74 5.40
C ILE A 391 12.75 -4.26 5.11
N GLN A 392 13.89 -3.76 5.59
CA GLN A 392 14.26 -2.35 5.46
C GLN A 392 15.49 -2.15 4.59
N ALA A 393 15.37 -1.30 3.57
CA ALA A 393 16.52 -0.71 2.91
C ALA A 393 17.05 0.40 3.83
N VAL A 394 18.25 0.23 4.37
CA VAL A 394 18.86 1.13 5.37
C VAL A 394 20.17 1.71 4.88
N ILE A 395 20.44 2.99 5.17
CA ILE A 395 21.71 3.63 4.81
C ILE A 395 22.81 3.27 5.82
N ASP A 396 23.90 2.64 5.37
CA ASP A 396 25.08 2.32 6.19
C ASP A 396 26.33 3.04 5.66
N TYR A 397 26.60 4.22 6.22
CA TYR A 397 27.78 5.03 5.90
C TYR A 397 29.11 4.30 6.15
N ARG A 398 29.14 3.25 6.98
CA ARG A 398 30.37 2.49 7.29
C ARG A 398 30.68 1.40 6.27
N ARG A 399 29.76 1.13 5.33
CA ARG A 399 29.93 0.18 4.21
C ARG A 399 30.06 0.85 2.83
N GLY A 400 30.40 2.14 2.79
CA GLY A 400 30.61 2.88 1.52
C GLY A 400 29.34 3.40 0.86
N ALA A 401 28.24 3.57 1.61
CA ALA A 401 27.04 4.25 1.11
C ALA A 401 27.25 5.76 0.82
N THR A 402 28.38 6.32 1.27
CA THR A 402 28.78 7.73 1.12
C THR A 402 29.10 8.12 -0.30
N ASP A 403 29.62 7.17 -1.08
CA ASP A 403 30.07 7.39 -2.46
C ASP A 403 28.90 7.35 -3.45
N GLN A 404 27.66 7.32 -2.93
CA GLN A 404 26.41 7.13 -3.67
C GLN A 404 25.27 8.05 -3.16
N LEU A 405 25.54 8.96 -2.21
CA LEU A 405 24.55 9.94 -1.74
C LEU A 405 24.77 11.28 -2.45
N GLU A 406 23.91 11.60 -3.40
CA GLU A 406 24.00 12.83 -4.20
C GLU A 406 23.29 14.01 -3.49
N ILE A 407 23.80 15.22 -3.71
CA ILE A 407 23.16 16.46 -3.24
C ILE A 407 22.64 17.21 -4.45
N THR A 408 21.35 17.54 -4.48
CA THR A 408 20.76 18.25 -5.62
C THR A 408 19.56 19.13 -5.27
N THR A 409 19.12 19.96 -6.21
CA THR A 409 17.87 20.74 -6.12
C THR A 409 16.66 19.88 -6.53
N SER A 410 15.45 20.39 -6.31
CA SER A 410 14.22 19.71 -6.74
C SER A 410 13.96 19.76 -8.26
N ASP A 411 14.75 20.53 -9.03
CA ASP A 411 14.64 20.63 -10.49
C ASP A 411 15.01 19.31 -11.19
N ALA A 412 14.14 18.82 -12.06
CA ALA A 412 14.35 17.58 -12.83
C ALA A 412 15.02 17.82 -14.20
N HIS A 413 14.98 19.04 -14.73
CA HIS A 413 15.49 19.38 -16.06
C HIS A 413 16.86 20.06 -15.98
N THR A 414 17.07 20.91 -14.98
CA THR A 414 18.35 21.56 -14.66
C THR A 414 18.76 21.33 -13.19
N PRO A 415 18.93 20.06 -12.76
CA PRO A 415 19.40 19.74 -11.41
C PRO A 415 20.77 20.36 -11.14
N PHE A 416 20.87 21.17 -10.10
CA PHE A 416 22.15 21.70 -9.63
C PHE A 416 22.82 20.68 -8.69
N THR A 417 24.15 20.64 -8.66
CA THR A 417 24.94 19.86 -7.69
C THR A 417 26.07 20.76 -7.14
N PRO A 418 26.22 20.91 -5.81
CA PRO A 418 27.29 21.73 -5.22
C PRO A 418 28.68 21.15 -5.49
N GLN A 419 29.70 22.01 -5.41
CA GLN A 419 31.10 21.59 -5.54
C GLN A 419 31.66 21.05 -4.22
N SER A 420 31.18 21.56 -3.08
CA SER A 420 31.49 20.97 -1.77
C SER A 420 30.84 19.60 -1.60
N GLN A 421 31.61 18.65 -1.07
CA GLN A 421 31.12 17.33 -0.65
C GLN A 421 30.70 17.35 0.82
N ALA A 422 29.69 16.55 1.18
CA ALA A 422 29.34 16.32 2.57
C ALA A 422 30.38 15.43 3.27
N GLN A 423 30.53 15.58 4.59
CA GLN A 423 31.54 14.89 5.40
C GLN A 423 30.90 13.99 6.46
N ILE A 424 31.55 12.86 6.77
CA ILE A 424 31.06 11.89 7.77
C ILE A 424 31.56 12.28 9.16
N THR A 425 30.66 12.54 10.09
CA THR A 425 30.99 12.91 11.50
C THR A 425 30.73 11.78 12.51
N GLY A 426 30.86 10.53 12.04
CA GLY A 426 31.00 9.31 12.86
C GLY A 426 29.78 8.37 12.82
N ARG A 427 28.58 8.93 12.68
CA ARG A 427 27.33 8.24 12.31
C ARG A 427 26.41 9.06 11.42
N ASP A 428 26.59 10.38 11.35
CA ASP A 428 25.89 11.27 10.43
C ASP A 428 26.76 11.69 9.24
N ILE A 429 26.10 12.07 8.14
CA ILE A 429 26.72 12.75 7.00
C ILE A 429 26.22 14.19 6.96
N THR A 430 27.15 15.15 6.97
CA THR A 430 26.88 16.57 7.22
C THR A 430 27.33 17.44 6.04
N PHE A 431 26.44 18.31 5.57
CA PHE A 431 26.74 19.37 4.60
C PHE A 431 26.61 20.75 5.28
N SER A 432 27.47 21.69 4.88
CA SER A 432 27.53 23.06 5.46
C SER A 432 27.74 24.17 4.42
N SER A 433 28.06 23.85 3.16
CA SER A 433 28.36 24.84 2.12
C SER A 433 27.10 25.41 1.45
N PHE A 434 26.03 25.67 2.22
CA PHE A 434 24.77 26.24 1.73
C PHE A 434 24.94 27.62 1.05
N TYR A 435 26.03 28.33 1.33
CA TYR A 435 26.40 29.57 0.65
C TYR A 435 26.68 29.41 -0.86
N GLU A 436 26.86 28.19 -1.37
CA GLU A 436 27.03 27.94 -2.81
C GLU A 436 25.74 28.20 -3.61
N ILE A 437 24.56 28.16 -2.96
CA ILE A 437 23.25 28.34 -3.64
C ILE A 437 22.26 29.16 -2.79
N PRO A 438 22.51 30.47 -2.57
CA PRO A 438 21.64 31.30 -1.76
C PRO A 438 20.22 31.38 -2.36
N GLY A 439 19.21 30.97 -1.59
CA GLY A 439 17.80 31.01 -1.99
C GLY A 439 17.28 29.80 -2.76
N GLN A 440 18.01 28.67 -2.80
CA GLN A 440 17.56 27.40 -3.38
C GLN A 440 17.42 26.29 -2.32
N THR A 441 16.42 25.44 -2.47
CA THR A 441 16.19 24.30 -1.57
C THR A 441 17.00 23.10 -2.04
N LEU A 442 17.91 22.62 -1.18
CA LEU A 442 18.70 21.42 -1.41
C LEU A 442 18.06 20.18 -0.79
N TYR A 443 18.35 19.04 -1.41
CA TYR A 443 17.87 17.71 -1.05
C TYR A 443 19.02 16.68 -1.08
N TRP A 444 18.94 15.69 -0.21
CA TRP A 444 19.67 14.43 -0.32
C TRP A 444 18.93 13.53 -1.31
N LYS A 445 19.58 13.15 -2.41
CA LYS A 445 19.08 12.14 -3.36
C LYS A 445 19.59 10.77 -2.93
N MET A 446 18.66 9.83 -2.70
CA MET A 446 19.00 8.53 -2.12
C MET A 446 19.76 7.60 -3.09
N PRO A 447 20.66 6.74 -2.56
CA PRO A 447 21.38 5.75 -3.37
C PRO A 447 20.46 4.66 -3.93
N LYS A 448 20.90 4.03 -5.03
CA LYS A 448 20.18 3.01 -5.83
C LYS A 448 19.43 1.91 -5.06
N GLN A 449 19.84 1.56 -3.85
CA GLN A 449 19.12 0.58 -3.00
C GLN A 449 17.69 1.03 -2.64
N PHE A 450 17.43 2.34 -2.62
CA PHE A 450 16.11 2.92 -2.40
C PHE A 450 15.29 3.10 -3.69
N LEU A 451 15.90 2.89 -4.87
CA LEU A 451 15.37 3.25 -6.19
C LEU A 451 14.94 2.02 -7.03
N GLY A 452 14.41 2.25 -8.23
CA GLY A 452 13.85 1.20 -9.10
C GLY A 452 12.52 0.66 -8.56
N ASN A 453 12.12 -0.56 -8.93
CA ASN A 453 10.89 -1.17 -8.39
C ASN A 453 10.91 -1.22 -6.85
N LYS A 454 9.89 -0.57 -6.27
CA LYS A 454 9.54 -0.50 -4.84
C LYS A 454 8.03 -0.69 -4.62
N VAL A 455 7.29 -1.36 -5.51
CA VAL A 455 5.86 -1.66 -5.33
C VAL A 455 5.58 -2.30 -3.97
N THR A 456 6.45 -3.19 -3.51
CA THR A 456 6.34 -3.88 -2.21
C THR A 456 6.62 -3.00 -0.98
N SER A 457 6.91 -1.71 -1.17
CA SER A 457 6.96 -0.71 -0.08
C SER A 457 5.59 -0.13 0.29
N TYR A 458 4.57 -0.29 -0.55
CA TYR A 458 3.21 0.18 -0.26
C TYR A 458 2.68 -0.35 1.08
N GLY A 459 2.08 0.52 1.87
CA GLY A 459 1.66 0.26 3.26
C GLY A 459 2.80 0.11 4.29
N GLY A 460 4.06 0.30 3.89
CA GLY A 460 5.21 0.44 4.78
C GLY A 460 5.55 1.91 5.07
N LYS A 461 6.67 2.15 5.75
CA LYS A 461 7.17 3.48 6.12
C LYS A 461 8.46 3.86 5.39
N LEU A 462 8.57 5.12 5.01
CA LEU A 462 9.84 5.82 4.89
C LEU A 462 10.11 6.55 6.22
N LYS A 463 11.23 6.26 6.87
CA LYS A 463 11.65 6.91 8.12
C LYS A 463 13.04 7.50 7.97
N TYR A 464 13.22 8.73 8.43
CA TYR A 464 14.53 9.38 8.45
C TYR A 464 14.74 10.22 9.71
N ILE A 465 16.00 10.33 10.11
CA ILE A 465 16.45 11.11 11.25
C ILE A 465 17.50 12.10 10.77
N PHE A 466 17.33 13.39 11.11
CA PHE A 466 18.22 14.46 10.68
C PHE A 466 18.38 15.54 11.75
N ARG A 467 19.41 16.37 11.62
CA ARG A 467 19.65 17.57 12.42
C ARG A 467 19.99 18.72 11.48
N TYR A 468 19.50 19.93 11.78
CA TYR A 468 19.82 21.13 11.00
C TYR A 468 20.12 22.30 11.93
N SER A 469 20.90 23.24 11.43
CA SER A 469 21.22 24.53 12.08
C SER A 469 21.03 25.64 11.06
N GLY A 470 20.61 26.83 11.52
CA GLY A 470 20.39 27.97 10.63
C GLY A 470 19.73 29.16 11.32
N SER A 471 19.34 30.14 10.52
CA SER A 471 18.51 31.29 10.93
C SER A 471 17.57 31.72 9.80
N GLY A 472 16.61 32.60 10.10
CA GLY A 472 15.51 32.95 9.17
C GLY A 472 14.23 32.16 9.45
N PRO A 473 13.22 32.23 8.56
CA PRO A 473 12.01 31.42 8.64
C PRO A 473 12.27 29.96 8.25
N LEU A 474 11.26 29.10 8.43
CA LEU A 474 11.29 27.71 7.98
C LEU A 474 10.99 27.63 6.47
N ASN A 475 11.71 26.74 5.78
CA ASN A 475 11.51 26.46 4.35
C ASN A 475 10.29 25.54 4.15
N ILE A 476 9.32 26.03 3.35
CA ILE A 476 8.00 25.40 3.16
C ILE A 476 7.91 24.40 1.99
N ASP A 477 9.01 24.15 1.27
CA ASP A 477 9.01 23.16 0.19
C ASP A 477 8.81 21.74 0.74
N ALA A 478 8.41 20.80 -0.13
CA ALA A 478 8.20 19.40 0.23
C ALA A 478 9.40 18.79 0.99
N ASP A 479 9.13 18.07 2.07
CA ASP A 479 10.16 17.40 2.88
C ASP A 479 10.67 16.12 2.24
N VAL A 480 9.83 15.44 1.45
CA VAL A 480 10.19 14.28 0.62
C VAL A 480 9.57 14.40 -0.77
N ILE A 481 10.32 14.03 -1.82
CA ILE A 481 9.83 13.96 -3.20
C ILE A 481 10.15 12.57 -3.78
N LEU A 482 9.14 11.90 -4.35
CA LEU A 482 9.26 10.66 -5.12
C LEU A 482 9.09 10.97 -6.61
N ARG A 483 9.88 10.33 -7.47
CA ARG A 483 9.73 10.38 -8.93
C ARG A 483 9.90 9.00 -9.54
N GLY A 484 8.99 8.63 -10.43
CA GLY A 484 9.01 7.39 -11.20
C GLY A 484 7.90 7.38 -12.25
N ASN A 485 8.15 6.81 -13.44
CA ASN A 485 7.17 6.73 -14.54
C ASN A 485 6.46 8.07 -14.85
N ASP A 486 7.24 9.15 -15.03
CA ASP A 486 6.80 10.54 -15.24
C ASP A 486 5.94 11.17 -14.11
N ILE A 487 5.67 10.44 -13.02
CA ILE A 487 4.89 10.94 -11.88
C ILE A 487 5.84 11.50 -10.82
N THR A 488 5.61 12.76 -10.43
CA THR A 488 6.23 13.36 -9.23
C THR A 488 5.21 13.45 -8.10
N LEU A 489 5.52 12.85 -6.95
CA LEU A 489 4.77 12.96 -5.71
C LEU A 489 5.58 13.67 -4.63
N GLN A 490 4.88 14.42 -3.77
CA GLN A 490 5.45 15.27 -2.73
C GLN A 490 4.79 14.98 -1.39
N TYR A 491 5.58 15.01 -0.32
CA TYR A 491 5.11 14.95 1.07
C TYR A 491 5.67 16.17 1.82
N THR A 492 4.82 16.80 2.64
CA THR A 492 5.17 17.94 3.48
C THR A 492 4.81 17.63 4.93
N ASN A 493 5.78 17.76 5.83
CA ASN A 493 5.58 17.55 7.26
C ASN A 493 4.87 18.78 7.88
N HIS A 494 3.92 18.51 8.77
CA HIS A 494 3.20 19.54 9.53
C HIS A 494 3.50 19.54 11.04
N GLN A 495 4.36 18.64 11.51
CA GLN A 495 4.84 18.62 12.90
C GLN A 495 5.97 19.64 13.10
N PRO A 496 6.08 20.29 14.28
CA PRO A 496 7.11 21.28 14.55
C PRO A 496 8.52 20.67 14.52
N LEU A 497 9.39 21.26 13.70
CA LEU A 497 10.81 20.93 13.64
C LEU A 497 11.63 21.82 14.59
N TYR A 498 12.72 21.27 15.11
CA TYR A 498 13.59 21.93 16.08
C TYR A 498 15.05 21.97 15.58
N ALA A 499 15.59 23.18 15.40
CA ALA A 499 17.01 23.38 15.09
C ALA A 499 17.92 22.85 16.20
N ASP A 500 19.15 22.50 15.83
CA ASP A 500 20.22 21.98 16.67
C ASP A 500 19.89 20.67 17.43
N ARG A 501 18.81 19.98 17.03
CA ARG A 501 18.33 18.72 17.61
C ARG A 501 18.14 17.64 16.56
N GLU A 502 18.06 16.39 17.00
CA GLU A 502 17.59 15.29 16.17
C GLU A 502 16.08 15.42 15.96
N ASN A 503 15.67 15.44 14.69
CA ASN A 503 14.29 15.43 14.23
C ASN A 503 14.03 14.08 13.58
N VAL A 504 12.90 13.46 13.91
CA VAL A 504 12.50 12.14 13.40
C VAL A 504 11.22 12.30 12.60
N ILE A 505 11.25 11.90 11.33
CA ILE A 505 10.06 11.88 10.46
C ILE A 505 9.77 10.44 10.04
N GLU A 506 8.49 10.09 10.08
CA GLU A 506 7.94 8.87 9.50
C GLU A 506 6.85 9.26 8.50
N VAL A 507 6.95 8.74 7.29
CA VAL A 507 5.98 8.92 6.20
C VAL A 507 5.40 7.56 5.85
N ASP A 508 4.08 7.43 5.98
CA ASP A 508 3.37 6.20 5.60
C ASP A 508 3.16 6.17 4.07
N LEU A 509 3.39 5.01 3.45
CA LEU A 509 3.25 4.81 2.00
C LEU A 509 1.81 4.41 1.63
N PHE A 510 0.90 5.33 1.89
CA PHE A 510 -0.50 5.33 1.46
C PHE A 510 -0.82 6.65 0.74
N GLU A 511 -1.66 6.60 -0.29
CA GLU A 511 -1.93 7.71 -1.21
C GLU A 511 -2.48 8.99 -0.56
N ASP A 512 -3.12 8.89 0.60
CA ASP A 512 -3.69 10.02 1.34
C ASP A 512 -2.62 10.94 1.99
N HIS A 513 -1.38 10.47 2.09
CA HIS A 513 -0.24 11.25 2.61
C HIS A 513 0.55 12.00 1.53
N TRP A 514 0.29 11.75 0.23
CA TRP A 514 1.08 12.29 -0.87
C TRP A 514 0.27 13.25 -1.74
N GLN A 515 0.94 14.29 -2.22
CA GLN A 515 0.37 15.30 -3.13
C GLN A 515 1.08 15.25 -4.49
N ARG A 516 0.33 15.55 -5.55
CA ARG A 516 0.84 15.74 -6.92
C ARG A 516 1.27 17.19 -7.10
N THR A 517 2.08 17.46 -8.11
CA THR A 517 2.63 18.81 -8.40
C THR A 517 1.59 19.89 -8.75
N ASP A 518 0.33 19.51 -8.96
CA ASP A 518 -0.81 20.42 -9.14
C ASP A 518 -1.60 20.69 -7.84
N GLY A 519 -1.10 20.21 -6.69
CA GLY A 519 -1.72 20.38 -5.37
C GLY A 519 -2.89 19.42 -5.08
N GLN A 520 -3.23 18.51 -6.00
CA GLN A 520 -4.21 17.46 -5.73
C GLN A 520 -3.57 16.32 -4.93
N LEU A 521 -4.36 15.62 -4.11
CA LEU A 521 -3.91 14.38 -3.47
C LEU A 521 -3.53 13.32 -4.53
N ALA A 522 -2.58 12.47 -4.19
CA ALA A 522 -2.30 11.27 -4.97
C ALA A 522 -3.49 10.31 -4.94
N THR A 523 -3.53 9.41 -5.90
CA THR A 523 -4.39 8.22 -5.85
C THR A 523 -3.50 6.99 -5.72
N ARG A 524 -4.09 5.83 -5.36
CA ARG A 524 -3.32 4.59 -5.19
C ARG A 524 -2.56 4.20 -6.46
N GLU A 525 -3.17 4.44 -7.62
CA GLU A 525 -2.56 4.25 -8.94
C GLU A 525 -1.32 5.16 -9.08
N HIS A 526 -1.41 6.45 -8.77
CA HIS A 526 -0.27 7.37 -8.86
C HIS A 526 0.91 6.93 -7.96
N LEU A 527 0.63 6.49 -6.74
CA LEU A 527 1.67 6.05 -5.80
C LEU A 527 2.32 4.73 -6.25
N LEU A 528 1.54 3.73 -6.64
CA LEU A 528 2.07 2.46 -7.13
C LEU A 528 2.82 2.61 -8.47
N MET A 529 2.40 3.54 -9.32
CA MET A 529 3.10 3.89 -10.56
C MET A 529 4.46 4.56 -10.30
N ALA A 530 4.52 5.54 -9.39
CA ALA A 530 5.79 6.15 -9.00
C ALA A 530 6.73 5.13 -8.32
N LEU A 531 6.18 4.11 -7.65
CA LEU A 531 6.94 3.02 -7.03
C LEU A 531 7.24 1.84 -7.99
N ALA A 532 6.63 1.76 -9.18
CA ALA A 532 6.85 0.67 -10.13
C ALA A 532 8.26 0.73 -10.76
N ASP A 533 8.75 1.95 -11.04
CA ASP A 533 10.15 2.21 -11.32
C ASP A 533 10.52 3.59 -10.76
N LEU A 534 11.07 3.61 -9.54
CA LEU A 534 11.34 4.84 -8.79
C LEU A 534 12.72 5.42 -9.18
N ASP A 535 12.72 6.33 -10.15
CA ASP A 535 13.92 7.08 -10.61
C ASP A 535 14.64 7.84 -9.50
N THR A 536 13.88 8.43 -8.56
CA THR A 536 14.45 9.35 -7.56
C THR A 536 13.62 9.41 -6.28
N LEU A 537 14.31 9.33 -5.14
CA LEU A 537 13.80 9.71 -3.82
C LEU A 537 14.68 10.85 -3.28
N LEU A 538 14.08 12.02 -3.06
CA LEU A 538 14.71 13.19 -2.47
C LEU A 538 14.21 13.40 -1.03
N ILE A 539 15.12 13.72 -0.09
CA ILE A 539 14.80 14.14 1.28
C ILE A 539 15.38 15.54 1.50
N LYS A 540 14.56 16.51 1.92
CA LYS A 540 14.96 17.92 2.09
C LYS A 540 16.12 18.05 3.07
N MET A 541 17.04 18.99 2.80
CA MET A 541 18.12 19.37 3.73
C MET A 541 18.11 20.85 4.12
N SER A 542 17.59 21.74 3.25
CA SER A 542 17.39 23.17 3.55
C SER A 542 16.08 23.35 4.34
N TYR A 543 16.16 23.34 5.67
CA TYR A 543 14.97 23.54 6.55
C TYR A 543 14.74 24.99 6.97
N MET A 544 15.69 25.89 6.70
CA MET A 544 15.60 27.33 6.95
C MET A 544 16.25 28.09 5.80
N ASP A 545 15.79 29.31 5.51
CA ASP A 545 16.34 30.17 4.45
C ASP A 545 17.85 30.43 4.63
N GLY A 546 18.28 30.64 5.88
CA GLY A 546 19.67 30.79 6.29
C GLY A 546 20.24 29.53 6.93
N CYS A 547 20.03 28.36 6.32
CA CYS A 547 20.62 27.10 6.78
C CYS A 547 22.16 27.16 6.79
N SER A 548 22.78 26.80 7.91
CA SER A 548 24.25 26.80 8.11
C SER A 548 24.85 25.41 8.13
N SER A 549 24.09 24.39 8.56
CA SER A 549 24.45 22.99 8.37
C SER A 549 23.22 22.08 8.38
N SER A 550 23.35 20.90 7.76
CA SER A 550 22.34 19.85 7.76
C SER A 550 23.01 18.48 7.78
N SER A 551 22.60 17.63 8.70
CA SER A 551 23.18 16.31 9.01
C SER A 551 22.12 15.23 8.86
N LEU A 552 22.34 14.25 7.98
CA LEU A 552 21.48 13.08 7.83
C LEU A 552 22.02 11.94 8.69
N ILE A 553 21.25 11.50 9.69
CA ILE A 553 21.68 10.58 10.75
C ILE A 553 21.29 9.14 10.40
N SER A 554 20.09 8.92 9.85
CA SER A 554 19.66 7.64 9.30
C SER A 554 18.51 7.79 8.32
N VAL A 555 18.39 6.82 7.41
CA VAL A 555 17.23 6.62 6.52
C VAL A 555 16.94 5.13 6.45
N SER A 556 15.67 4.75 6.59
CA SER A 556 15.15 3.40 6.41
C SER A 556 13.85 3.44 5.61
N LEU A 557 13.75 2.61 4.56
CA LEU A 557 12.55 2.42 3.75
C LEU A 557 12.09 0.96 3.89
N ASP A 558 10.88 0.76 4.40
CA ASP A 558 10.24 -0.55 4.42
C ASP A 558 9.91 -1.00 2.98
N TYR A 559 10.25 -2.23 2.63
CA TYR A 559 9.76 -2.93 1.45
C TYR A 559 9.51 -4.41 1.81
N ALA A 560 9.11 -5.26 0.87
CA ALA A 560 8.86 -6.67 1.17
C ALA A 560 9.45 -7.63 0.13
N GLU A 561 9.90 -8.79 0.61
CA GLU A 561 10.58 -9.83 -0.16
C GLU A 561 9.90 -11.21 0.05
N PRO A 562 9.88 -12.11 -0.95
CA PRO A 562 9.07 -13.34 -0.96
C PRO A 562 9.61 -14.49 -0.10
N TYR A 563 10.44 -14.20 0.92
CA TYR A 563 11.05 -15.19 1.80
C TYR A 563 10.99 -14.77 3.27
N ALA A 564 11.02 -15.75 4.17
CA ALA A 564 10.87 -15.53 5.61
C ALA A 564 12.12 -14.89 6.24
N THR A 565 12.24 -13.57 6.14
CA THR A 565 13.27 -12.74 6.78
C THR A 565 13.13 -12.65 8.31
N GLY A 566 11.98 -13.07 8.85
CA GLY A 566 11.58 -12.85 10.24
C GLY A 566 10.77 -11.57 10.47
N GLY A 567 10.56 -10.75 9.43
CA GLY A 567 9.68 -9.58 9.49
C GLY A 567 8.18 -9.92 9.41
N GLU A 568 7.34 -8.92 9.71
CA GLU A 568 5.88 -9.04 9.58
C GLU A 568 5.46 -9.27 8.12
N ILE A 569 4.32 -9.93 7.89
CA ILE A 569 3.80 -10.17 6.54
C ILE A 569 3.24 -8.86 5.97
N ALA A 570 3.61 -8.54 4.74
CA ALA A 570 3.21 -7.32 4.03
C ALA A 570 1.79 -7.43 3.46
N TYR A 571 0.78 -7.55 4.34
CA TYR A 571 -0.60 -7.81 3.93
C TYR A 571 -1.23 -6.73 3.05
N GLU A 572 -0.71 -5.50 3.11
CA GLU A 572 -1.14 -4.33 2.33
C GLU A 572 -0.64 -4.37 0.88
N VAL A 573 0.39 -5.17 0.60
CA VAL A 573 0.91 -5.40 -0.77
C VAL A 573 -0.02 -6.36 -1.48
N GLU A 574 -0.42 -5.99 -2.69
CA GLU A 574 -1.23 -6.85 -3.55
C GLU A 574 -0.40 -7.95 -4.21
N GLN A 575 -0.97 -9.14 -4.32
CA GLN A 575 -0.48 -10.25 -5.11
C GLN A 575 -1.51 -10.51 -6.21
N CYS A 576 -1.22 -10.00 -7.40
CA CYS A 576 -2.11 -10.06 -8.55
C CYS A 576 -1.96 -11.37 -9.34
N GLN A 577 -3.04 -11.78 -10.02
CA GLN A 577 -3.04 -12.93 -10.93
C GLN A 577 -2.69 -12.47 -12.35
N CYS A 578 -1.40 -12.36 -12.62
CA CYS A 578 -0.90 -11.77 -13.86
C CYS A 578 -1.15 -12.66 -15.10
N PRO A 579 -1.65 -12.09 -16.22
CA PRO A 579 -1.81 -12.84 -17.46
C PRO A 579 -0.45 -13.08 -18.15
N PRO A 580 -0.36 -14.02 -19.11
CA PRO A 580 0.87 -14.32 -19.84
C PRO A 580 1.48 -13.08 -20.50
N GLY A 581 2.72 -12.76 -20.14
CA GLY A 581 3.45 -11.56 -20.57
C GLY A 581 3.80 -10.59 -19.45
N TYR A 582 3.19 -10.74 -18.26
CA TYR A 582 3.39 -9.86 -17.11
C TYR A 582 3.87 -10.64 -15.87
N ILE A 583 4.70 -10.02 -15.04
CA ILE A 583 5.22 -10.52 -13.77
C ILE A 583 5.29 -9.39 -12.73
N GLY A 584 5.59 -9.75 -11.48
CA GLY A 584 5.64 -8.83 -10.35
C GLY A 584 4.51 -9.06 -9.35
N THR A 585 4.36 -8.15 -8.40
CA THR A 585 3.31 -8.21 -7.36
C THR A 585 2.02 -7.53 -7.82
N SER A 586 2.17 -6.40 -8.51
CA SER A 586 1.16 -5.61 -9.22
C SER A 586 1.13 -5.93 -10.73
N CYS A 587 1.79 -6.98 -11.22
CA CYS A 587 1.96 -7.22 -12.67
C CYS A 587 2.69 -6.05 -13.39
N GLU A 588 3.58 -5.38 -12.67
CA GLU A 588 4.24 -4.13 -13.05
C GLU A 588 5.36 -4.28 -14.10
N ASP A 589 5.92 -5.49 -14.24
CA ASP A 589 7.07 -5.74 -15.10
C ASP A 589 6.79 -6.81 -16.17
N CYS A 590 7.51 -6.76 -17.30
CA CYS A 590 7.29 -7.70 -18.39
C CYS A 590 7.98 -9.05 -18.15
N ALA A 591 7.29 -10.14 -18.52
CA ALA A 591 7.81 -11.49 -18.40
C ALA A 591 8.98 -11.73 -19.37
N PRO A 592 9.95 -12.62 -19.06
CA PRO A 592 11.01 -12.99 -20.01
C PRO A 592 10.45 -13.45 -21.36
N GLY A 593 10.92 -12.84 -22.45
CA GLY A 593 10.36 -13.04 -23.79
C GLY A 593 9.24 -12.06 -24.17
N TYR A 594 9.02 -11.02 -23.36
CA TYR A 594 8.10 -9.91 -23.61
C TYR A 594 8.80 -8.57 -23.34
N SER A 595 8.38 -7.52 -24.04
CA SER A 595 8.86 -6.15 -23.91
C SER A 595 7.70 -5.16 -23.83
N ARG A 596 7.91 -4.08 -23.09
CA ARG A 596 6.98 -2.97 -22.92
C ARG A 596 6.80 -2.22 -24.25
N THR A 597 5.57 -1.84 -24.57
CA THR A 597 5.25 -0.97 -25.70
C THR A 597 4.44 0.23 -25.21
N GLY A 598 4.67 1.40 -25.82
CA GLY A 598 4.03 2.66 -25.44
C GLY A 598 2.52 2.74 -25.75
N GLY A 599 1.90 1.66 -26.20
CA GLY A 599 0.44 1.54 -26.28
C GLY A 599 -0.10 0.87 -25.02
N GLY A 600 -1.01 1.52 -24.31
CA GLY A 600 -1.66 0.96 -23.12
C GLY A 600 -2.21 2.05 -22.19
N LEU A 601 -2.74 1.62 -21.05
CA LEU A 601 -3.02 2.49 -19.90
C LEU A 601 -1.87 2.31 -18.90
N TYR A 602 -1.53 3.35 -18.15
CA TYR A 602 -0.46 3.30 -17.14
C TYR A 602 0.93 2.93 -17.74
N LEU A 603 1.47 1.74 -17.43
CA LEU A 603 2.83 1.33 -17.81
C LEU A 603 2.96 0.75 -19.25
N GLY A 604 1.95 0.92 -20.10
CA GLY A 604 1.93 0.30 -21.43
C GLY A 604 1.68 -1.21 -21.43
N LEU A 605 1.73 -1.84 -22.60
CA LEU A 605 1.46 -3.27 -22.78
C LEU A 605 2.76 -4.08 -22.92
N CYS A 606 2.83 -5.25 -22.28
CA CYS A 606 3.91 -6.20 -22.49
C CYS A 606 3.57 -7.10 -23.69
N GLU A 607 4.14 -6.80 -24.86
CA GLU A 607 3.99 -7.61 -26.07
C GLU A 607 5.14 -8.60 -26.21
N ARG A 608 4.95 -9.71 -26.94
CA ARG A 608 6.00 -10.72 -27.13
C ARG A 608 7.11 -10.18 -28.02
N CYS A 609 8.37 -10.46 -27.66
CA CYS A 609 9.53 -10.11 -28.49
C CYS A 609 9.39 -10.66 -29.93
N GLU A 610 9.41 -9.79 -30.94
CA GLU A 610 9.46 -10.20 -32.35
C GLU A 610 10.91 -10.42 -32.80
N CYS A 611 11.50 -11.52 -32.33
CA CYS A 611 12.86 -11.94 -32.69
C CYS A 611 12.90 -12.90 -33.89
N HIS A 612 11.83 -12.94 -34.69
CA HIS A 612 11.65 -13.86 -35.81
C HIS A 612 11.93 -15.34 -35.45
N GLY A 613 11.72 -15.76 -34.20
CA GLY A 613 12.05 -17.12 -33.75
C GLY A 613 13.54 -17.46 -33.61
N HIS A 614 14.43 -16.48 -33.76
CA HIS A 614 15.90 -16.64 -33.61
C HIS A 614 16.43 -16.27 -32.22
N ALA A 615 15.60 -15.68 -31.36
CA ALA A 615 15.84 -15.55 -29.93
C ALA A 615 14.55 -15.80 -29.13
N SER A 616 14.68 -16.12 -27.84
CA SER A 616 13.56 -16.35 -26.92
C SER A 616 13.44 -15.29 -25.81
N GLN A 617 14.34 -14.31 -25.79
CA GLN A 617 14.38 -13.19 -24.86
C GLN A 617 14.78 -11.92 -25.61
N CYS A 618 14.31 -10.77 -25.12
CA CYS A 618 14.71 -9.45 -25.56
C CYS A 618 14.83 -8.50 -24.36
N ASP A 619 15.42 -7.33 -24.58
CA ASP A 619 15.39 -6.24 -23.61
C ASP A 619 13.96 -5.84 -23.29
N LYS A 620 13.64 -5.71 -22.00
CA LYS A 620 12.27 -5.56 -21.53
C LYS A 620 11.65 -4.18 -21.81
N GLU A 621 12.45 -3.15 -22.07
CA GLU A 621 11.95 -1.80 -22.37
C GLU A 621 12.05 -1.46 -23.87
N HIS A 622 13.08 -1.94 -24.56
CA HIS A 622 13.35 -1.59 -25.97
C HIS A 622 12.96 -2.69 -26.97
N GLY A 623 12.71 -3.92 -26.52
CA GLY A 623 12.39 -5.06 -27.38
C GLY A 623 13.57 -5.66 -28.15
N PHE A 624 14.81 -5.21 -27.90
CA PHE A 624 16.00 -5.67 -28.61
C PHE A 624 16.38 -7.11 -28.26
N CYS A 625 16.45 -7.98 -29.25
CA CYS A 625 16.62 -9.42 -29.06
C CYS A 625 17.99 -9.80 -28.49
N ILE A 626 17.98 -10.59 -27.41
CA ILE A 626 19.19 -11.02 -26.68
C ILE A 626 19.64 -12.38 -27.23
N ASP A 627 20.96 -12.50 -27.48
CA ASP A 627 21.61 -13.72 -27.98
C ASP A 627 20.95 -14.35 -29.24
N CYS A 628 20.82 -13.56 -30.31
CA CYS A 628 20.36 -14.04 -31.63
C CYS A 628 21.11 -15.31 -32.11
N GLN A 629 20.37 -16.41 -32.22
CA GLN A 629 20.84 -17.75 -32.60
C GLN A 629 20.85 -17.93 -34.13
N HIS A 630 21.07 -19.17 -34.58
CA HIS A 630 20.96 -19.58 -36.00
C HIS A 630 21.79 -18.74 -36.99
N ASN A 631 22.90 -18.15 -36.52
CA ASN A 631 23.76 -17.23 -37.26
C ASN A 631 23.09 -15.91 -37.70
N THR A 632 22.08 -15.44 -36.97
CA THR A 632 21.44 -14.13 -37.15
C THR A 632 22.03 -13.06 -36.23
N GLU A 633 21.85 -11.80 -36.57
CA GLU A 633 22.14 -10.61 -35.76
C GLU A 633 21.10 -9.52 -36.04
N GLY A 634 21.23 -8.39 -35.36
CA GLY A 634 20.30 -7.26 -35.45
C GLY A 634 19.29 -7.23 -34.34
N ASP A 635 18.62 -6.10 -34.21
CA ASP A 635 17.80 -5.72 -33.06
C ASP A 635 16.56 -6.62 -32.94
N GLN A 636 16.13 -7.23 -34.06
CA GLN A 636 15.06 -8.23 -34.16
C GLN A 636 15.57 -9.58 -34.71
N CYS A 637 16.90 -9.80 -34.66
CA CYS A 637 17.58 -10.92 -35.32
C CYS A 637 17.31 -10.97 -36.85
N GLU A 638 17.07 -9.81 -37.48
CA GLU A 638 16.46 -9.68 -38.80
C GLU A 638 17.41 -9.83 -40.00
N ARG A 639 18.69 -10.14 -39.76
CA ARG A 639 19.77 -10.25 -40.75
C ARG A 639 20.75 -11.38 -40.39
N CYS A 640 21.49 -11.88 -41.38
CA CYS A 640 22.54 -12.88 -41.15
C CYS A 640 23.85 -12.24 -40.69
N LYS A 641 24.56 -12.91 -39.75
CA LYS A 641 25.91 -12.55 -39.31
C LYS A 641 26.92 -12.59 -40.48
N PRO A 642 28.00 -11.79 -40.45
CA PRO A 642 29.05 -11.80 -41.46
C PRO A 642 29.56 -13.22 -41.78
N GLY A 643 29.61 -13.55 -43.07
CA GLY A 643 29.98 -14.88 -43.57
C GLY A 643 28.79 -15.83 -43.83
N PHE A 644 27.58 -15.45 -43.41
CA PHE A 644 26.35 -16.19 -43.66
C PHE A 644 25.42 -15.42 -44.63
N THR A 645 24.58 -16.15 -45.37
CA THR A 645 23.66 -15.60 -46.37
C THR A 645 22.34 -16.36 -46.37
N GLY A 646 21.24 -15.62 -46.58
CA GLY A 646 19.89 -16.16 -46.67
C GLY A 646 18.85 -15.11 -46.26
N ASP A 647 17.76 -15.53 -45.62
CA ASP A 647 16.63 -14.67 -45.25
C ASP A 647 16.17 -14.95 -43.81
N ALA A 648 16.76 -14.21 -42.87
CA ALA A 648 16.56 -14.35 -41.42
C ALA A 648 15.13 -14.05 -40.94
N ARG A 649 14.22 -13.57 -41.80
CA ARG A 649 12.85 -13.19 -41.42
C ARG A 649 11.84 -14.34 -41.52
N ARG A 650 12.31 -15.55 -41.86
CA ARG A 650 11.47 -16.73 -42.06
C ARG A 650 11.30 -17.60 -40.80
N GLY A 651 12.15 -17.38 -39.80
CA GLY A 651 12.11 -18.02 -38.49
C GLY A 651 12.40 -19.51 -38.45
N THR A 652 13.38 -19.97 -39.24
CA THR A 652 13.87 -21.36 -39.18
C THR A 652 15.36 -21.41 -38.77
N PRO A 653 15.80 -22.48 -38.07
CA PRO A 653 17.22 -22.68 -37.73
C PRO A 653 18.20 -22.80 -38.91
N HIS A 654 17.71 -22.68 -40.14
CA HIS A 654 18.47 -22.88 -41.37
C HIS A 654 18.43 -21.65 -42.31
N ASP A 655 17.85 -20.54 -41.86
CA ASP A 655 17.65 -19.32 -42.67
C ASP A 655 18.96 -18.62 -43.07
N CYS A 656 20.00 -18.71 -42.25
CA CYS A 656 21.33 -18.13 -42.50
C CYS A 656 22.38 -19.25 -42.65
N GLN A 657 22.71 -19.59 -43.89
CA GLN A 657 23.70 -20.62 -44.22
C GLN A 657 25.08 -20.01 -44.52
N PRO A 658 26.20 -20.71 -44.29
CA PRO A 658 27.52 -20.22 -44.66
C PRO A 658 27.60 -19.89 -46.15
N ALA A 659 28.17 -18.73 -46.50
CA ALA A 659 28.26 -18.24 -47.89
C ALA A 659 29.09 -19.13 -48.85
N ALA A 660 29.73 -20.18 -48.32
CA ALA A 660 30.60 -21.12 -49.03
C ALA A 660 29.89 -22.05 -50.03
N THR A 661 28.55 -22.13 -50.03
CA THR A 661 27.78 -23.03 -50.91
C THR A 661 27.16 -22.32 -52.12
N ARG A 662 27.87 -21.39 -52.75
CA ARG A 662 27.64 -21.10 -54.17
C ARG A 662 28.39 -22.15 -55.00
N PRO A 663 27.72 -23.09 -55.67
CA PRO A 663 28.40 -24.03 -56.57
C PRO A 663 29.13 -23.26 -57.68
N ALA A 664 30.25 -23.81 -58.16
CA ALA A 664 31.01 -23.19 -59.24
C ALA A 664 30.12 -23.00 -60.48
N CYS A 665 30.24 -21.83 -61.12
CA CYS A 665 29.35 -21.42 -62.20
C CYS A 665 29.71 -22.12 -63.53
N MET A 666 29.45 -23.42 -63.59
CA MET A 666 29.79 -24.29 -64.72
C MET A 666 28.81 -24.07 -65.88
N CYS A 667 28.96 -22.95 -66.58
CA CYS A 667 28.15 -22.57 -67.75
C CYS A 667 28.83 -22.83 -69.09
N ASN A 668 29.84 -23.69 -69.10
CA ASN A 668 30.64 -24.06 -70.27
C ASN A 668 31.08 -22.85 -71.13
N ASN A 669 31.36 -21.69 -70.52
CA ASN A 669 31.68 -20.44 -71.23
C ASN A 669 30.60 -19.91 -72.22
N HIS A 670 29.37 -20.45 -72.21
CA HIS A 670 28.25 -19.97 -73.03
C HIS A 670 27.25 -19.05 -72.28
N SER A 671 27.52 -18.70 -71.02
CA SER A 671 26.86 -17.59 -70.33
C SER A 671 27.89 -16.58 -69.80
N PRO A 672 28.08 -15.42 -70.45
CA PRO A 672 28.87 -14.32 -69.89
C PRO A 672 28.15 -13.59 -68.74
N ARG A 673 26.87 -13.92 -68.47
CA ARG A 673 26.09 -13.40 -67.34
C ARG A 673 26.13 -14.31 -66.11
N GLY A 674 26.82 -15.45 -66.18
CA GLY A 674 26.92 -16.42 -65.10
C GLY A 674 25.60 -17.18 -64.85
N CYS A 675 25.27 -17.38 -63.58
CA CYS A 675 24.24 -18.29 -63.11
C CYS A 675 23.45 -17.73 -61.91
N ASP A 676 22.27 -18.30 -61.66
CA ASP A 676 21.42 -17.98 -60.53
C ASP A 676 21.90 -18.60 -59.20
N SER A 677 21.15 -18.37 -58.12
CA SER A 677 21.44 -18.88 -56.77
C SER A 677 21.43 -20.42 -56.66
N PHE A 678 20.97 -21.13 -57.68
CA PHE A 678 20.94 -22.60 -57.76
C PHE A 678 21.96 -23.15 -58.77
N GLY A 679 22.85 -22.30 -59.30
CA GLY A 679 23.86 -22.66 -60.28
C GLY A 679 23.34 -22.87 -61.70
N ARG A 680 22.09 -22.49 -62.01
CA ARG A 680 21.56 -22.55 -63.37
C ARG A 680 22.02 -21.35 -64.17
N CYS A 681 22.49 -21.58 -65.39
CA CYS A 681 23.06 -20.54 -66.23
C CYS A 681 22.01 -19.58 -66.79
N LEU A 682 22.30 -18.29 -66.68
CA LEU A 682 21.42 -17.19 -67.08
C LEU A 682 21.65 -16.83 -68.56
N LEU A 683 20.63 -16.96 -69.40
CA LEU A 683 20.69 -16.61 -70.83
C LEU A 683 21.84 -17.31 -71.58
N CYS A 684 21.70 -18.61 -71.82
CA CYS A 684 22.64 -19.37 -72.67
C CYS A 684 22.72 -18.79 -74.10
N GLU A 685 23.88 -18.23 -74.42
CA GLU A 685 24.24 -17.65 -75.72
C GLU A 685 24.83 -18.74 -76.64
N HIS A 686 25.53 -18.38 -77.73
CA HIS A 686 26.20 -19.35 -78.63
C HIS A 686 25.30 -20.49 -79.17
N ASN A 687 23.99 -20.27 -79.24
CA ASN A 687 22.95 -21.26 -79.59
C ASN A 687 22.90 -22.50 -78.67
N THR A 688 23.26 -22.35 -77.40
CA THR A 688 23.22 -23.41 -76.38
C THR A 688 21.99 -23.34 -75.45
N GLU A 689 21.53 -24.48 -74.93
CA GLU A 689 20.50 -24.59 -73.90
C GLU A 689 20.85 -25.69 -72.88
N GLY A 690 19.99 -25.90 -71.88
CA GLY A 690 20.27 -26.78 -70.74
C GLY A 690 20.39 -26.03 -69.41
N TYR A 691 20.78 -26.73 -68.33
CA TYR A 691 20.95 -26.12 -67.00
C TYR A 691 22.31 -25.41 -66.87
N HIS A 692 23.31 -25.95 -67.57
CA HIS A 692 24.72 -25.58 -67.63
C HIS A 692 25.13 -25.07 -69.03
N CYS A 693 24.15 -24.75 -69.88
CA CYS A 693 24.34 -24.48 -71.31
C CYS A 693 25.01 -25.64 -72.07
N GLU A 694 24.75 -26.88 -71.63
CA GLU A 694 25.45 -28.12 -72.04
C GLU A 694 24.88 -28.81 -73.28
N GLN A 695 23.87 -28.22 -73.93
CA GLN A 695 23.15 -28.79 -75.08
C GLN A 695 23.05 -27.74 -76.20
N CYS A 696 22.90 -28.16 -77.46
CA CYS A 696 22.56 -27.23 -78.55
C CYS A 696 21.05 -26.99 -78.62
N LYS A 697 20.63 -25.75 -78.91
CA LYS A 697 19.23 -25.41 -79.18
C LYS A 697 18.72 -26.19 -80.41
N ARG A 698 17.45 -26.60 -80.39
CA ARG A 698 16.78 -27.22 -81.54
C ARG A 698 17.05 -26.47 -82.84
N GLY A 699 17.40 -27.21 -83.89
CA GLY A 699 17.84 -26.65 -85.17
C GLY A 699 19.33 -26.30 -85.22
N PHE A 700 20.11 -26.63 -84.19
CA PHE A 700 21.57 -26.59 -84.16
C PHE A 700 22.13 -27.94 -83.71
N TYR A 701 23.30 -28.30 -84.20
CA TYR A 701 24.05 -29.50 -83.80
C TYR A 701 25.48 -29.14 -83.41
N GLY A 702 26.12 -30.00 -82.63
CA GLY A 702 27.51 -29.84 -82.23
C GLY A 702 27.75 -30.39 -80.82
N ASP A 703 28.60 -29.71 -80.06
CA ASP A 703 29.20 -30.20 -78.82
C ASP A 703 29.37 -29.04 -77.81
N ALA A 704 28.26 -28.72 -77.14
CA ALA A 704 28.06 -27.52 -76.30
C ALA A 704 28.81 -27.51 -74.94
N ILE A 705 29.86 -28.32 -74.80
CA ILE A 705 30.69 -28.38 -73.58
C ILE A 705 32.16 -27.99 -73.83
N ARG A 706 32.52 -27.56 -75.04
CA ARG A 706 33.90 -27.17 -75.40
C ARG A 706 34.20 -25.70 -75.04
N GLY A 707 33.16 -24.86 -74.96
CA GLY A 707 33.20 -23.48 -74.52
C GLY A 707 33.65 -22.45 -75.56
N THR A 708 33.38 -22.69 -76.85
CA THR A 708 33.65 -21.76 -77.94
C THR A 708 32.37 -21.16 -78.53
N PRO A 709 32.41 -19.95 -79.15
CA PRO A 709 31.24 -19.35 -79.78
C PRO A 709 30.61 -20.13 -80.95
N PHE A 710 31.25 -21.20 -81.42
CA PHE A 710 30.88 -21.95 -82.62
C PHE A 710 30.49 -23.42 -82.33
N ASP A 711 30.39 -23.81 -81.06
CA ASP A 711 30.14 -25.20 -80.65
C ASP A 711 28.79 -25.75 -81.07
N CYS A 712 27.81 -24.88 -81.37
CA CYS A 712 26.51 -25.24 -81.91
C CYS A 712 26.29 -24.56 -83.27
N THR A 713 26.42 -25.34 -84.33
CA THR A 713 26.26 -24.90 -85.73
C THR A 713 24.85 -25.16 -86.26
N PRO A 714 24.26 -24.29 -87.10
CA PRO A 714 22.91 -24.48 -87.63
C PRO A 714 22.77 -25.77 -88.44
N CYS A 715 21.64 -26.47 -88.27
CA CYS A 715 21.29 -27.65 -89.05
C CYS A 715 21.16 -27.31 -90.55
N PRO A 716 21.93 -27.95 -91.46
CA PRO A 716 21.85 -27.71 -92.90
C PRO A 716 20.67 -28.47 -93.55
N CYS A 717 19.50 -28.44 -92.90
CA CYS A 717 18.31 -29.19 -93.28
C CYS A 717 17.26 -28.27 -93.92
N PRO A 718 16.85 -28.50 -95.19
CA PRO A 718 15.79 -27.71 -95.82
C PRO A 718 14.44 -28.04 -95.18
N GLY A 719 13.96 -27.16 -94.29
CA GLY A 719 12.62 -27.22 -93.69
C GLY A 719 12.42 -28.25 -92.57
N ALA A 720 13.41 -29.10 -92.25
CA ALA A 720 13.39 -29.90 -91.03
C ALA A 720 13.84 -29.06 -89.83
N SER A 721 13.24 -29.27 -88.66
CA SER A 721 13.47 -28.44 -87.46
C SER A 721 14.58 -28.92 -86.53
N ASP A 722 15.19 -30.09 -86.79
CA ASP A 722 16.19 -30.69 -85.91
C ASP A 722 17.15 -31.64 -86.65
N CYS A 723 18.37 -31.81 -86.14
CA CYS A 723 19.38 -32.70 -86.67
C CYS A 723 20.35 -33.19 -85.59
N PHE A 724 21.18 -34.19 -85.89
CA PHE A 724 22.14 -34.77 -84.95
C PHE A 724 23.39 -35.27 -85.67
N LEU A 725 24.46 -35.53 -84.92
CA LEU A 725 25.65 -36.21 -85.43
C LEU A 725 25.46 -37.72 -85.35
N ASP A 726 25.70 -38.42 -86.45
CA ASP A 726 25.71 -39.89 -86.49
C ASP A 726 27.00 -40.48 -85.89
N ALA A 727 27.09 -41.81 -85.84
CA ALA A 727 28.23 -42.53 -85.26
C ALA A 727 29.58 -42.30 -85.99
N TYR A 728 29.56 -41.65 -87.16
CA TYR A 728 30.75 -41.27 -87.92
C TYR A 728 31.02 -39.76 -87.85
N GLY A 729 30.33 -39.03 -86.96
CA GLY A 729 30.49 -37.59 -86.77
C GLY A 729 29.88 -36.75 -87.88
N GLN A 730 28.94 -37.29 -88.67
CA GLN A 730 28.33 -36.58 -89.79
C GLN A 730 26.88 -36.17 -89.51
N VAL A 731 26.46 -35.00 -90.00
CA VAL A 731 25.14 -34.40 -89.67
C VAL A 731 23.98 -35.13 -90.36
N GLN A 732 23.03 -35.69 -89.61
CA GLN A 732 21.82 -36.36 -90.10
C GLN A 732 20.59 -35.57 -89.66
N CYS A 733 19.73 -35.18 -90.60
CA CYS A 733 18.48 -34.49 -90.29
C CYS A 733 17.45 -35.45 -89.65
N ARG A 734 16.64 -34.96 -88.71
CA ARG A 734 15.49 -35.69 -88.18
C ARG A 734 14.21 -35.29 -88.92
N ASN A 735 13.37 -36.27 -89.25
CA ASN A 735 12.03 -36.07 -89.81
C ASN A 735 12.00 -35.13 -91.04
N CYS A 736 12.52 -35.61 -92.18
CA CYS A 736 12.47 -34.84 -93.44
C CYS A 736 11.04 -34.40 -93.80
N PRO A 737 10.85 -33.18 -94.34
CA PRO A 737 9.55 -32.73 -94.79
C PRO A 737 8.93 -33.65 -95.85
N ALA A 738 7.60 -33.68 -95.91
CA ALA A 738 6.87 -34.54 -96.84
C ALA A 738 7.29 -34.30 -98.30
N GLY A 739 7.84 -35.33 -98.95
CA GLY A 739 8.39 -35.26 -100.30
C GLY A 739 9.92 -35.19 -100.37
N LEU A 740 10.62 -35.09 -99.24
CA LEU A 740 12.07 -35.13 -99.14
C LEU A 740 12.57 -36.40 -98.42
N THR A 741 13.76 -36.86 -98.81
CA THR A 741 14.48 -37.99 -98.23
C THR A 741 15.99 -37.72 -98.29
N GLY A 742 16.79 -38.67 -97.83
CA GLY A 742 18.24 -38.56 -97.78
C GLY A 742 18.76 -38.19 -96.40
N ARG A 743 20.06 -37.95 -96.32
CA ARG A 743 20.81 -37.76 -95.08
C ARG A 743 20.68 -36.31 -94.56
N LEU A 744 20.61 -35.36 -95.48
CA LEU A 744 20.33 -33.95 -95.24
C LEU A 744 18.95 -33.50 -95.74
N CYS A 745 18.03 -34.44 -96.04
CA CYS A 745 16.75 -34.16 -96.70
C CYS A 745 16.92 -33.48 -98.08
N GLU A 746 17.99 -33.85 -98.79
CA GLU A 746 18.48 -33.24 -100.04
C GLU A 746 17.96 -33.93 -101.31
N GLU A 747 17.33 -35.10 -101.16
CA GLU A 747 16.78 -35.92 -102.24
C GLU A 747 15.24 -35.87 -102.25
N CYS A 748 14.60 -36.13 -103.39
CA CYS A 748 13.15 -36.30 -103.42
C CYS A 748 12.77 -37.71 -102.93
N ALA A 749 11.78 -37.79 -102.03
CA ALA A 749 11.28 -39.06 -101.54
C ALA A 749 10.71 -39.95 -102.66
N PRO A 750 10.74 -41.29 -102.55
CA PRO A 750 10.12 -42.17 -103.53
C PRO A 750 8.66 -41.79 -103.80
N GLY A 751 8.30 -41.61 -105.08
CA GLY A 751 7.02 -41.05 -105.50
C GLY A 751 7.01 -39.53 -105.73
N TYR A 752 8.13 -38.83 -105.50
CA TYR A 752 8.31 -37.40 -105.78
C TYR A 752 9.47 -37.16 -106.77
N THR A 753 9.38 -36.08 -107.55
CA THR A 753 10.38 -35.64 -108.53
C THR A 753 10.69 -34.15 -108.34
N ARG A 754 11.83 -33.65 -108.84
CA ARG A 754 12.20 -32.24 -108.67
C ARG A 754 11.24 -31.32 -109.42
N SER A 755 10.80 -30.23 -108.78
CA SER A 755 9.93 -29.24 -109.39
C SER A 755 10.58 -28.63 -110.64
N ARG A 756 9.77 -28.44 -111.69
CA ARG A 756 10.15 -27.64 -112.88
C ARG A 756 9.64 -26.20 -112.83
N SER A 757 8.89 -25.82 -111.79
CA SER A 757 8.30 -24.48 -111.65
C SER A 757 9.20 -23.58 -110.81
N ARG A 758 9.82 -22.56 -111.42
CA ARG A 758 10.60 -21.54 -110.68
C ARG A 758 9.81 -20.95 -109.51
N ALA A 759 8.54 -20.59 -109.73
CA ALA A 759 7.68 -20.05 -108.69
C ALA A 759 7.50 -21.00 -107.48
N ARG A 760 7.47 -22.33 -107.69
CA ARG A 760 7.37 -23.30 -106.57
C ARG A 760 8.72 -23.63 -105.93
N ILE A 761 9.82 -23.46 -106.65
CA ILE A 761 11.18 -23.50 -106.08
C ILE A 761 11.39 -22.30 -105.15
N ASP A 762 10.95 -21.10 -105.55
CA ASP A 762 11.00 -19.89 -104.71
C ASP A 762 10.05 -19.97 -103.49
N GLU A 763 8.95 -20.73 -103.58
CA GLU A 763 8.11 -21.14 -102.42
C GLU A 763 8.72 -22.28 -101.57
N GLY A 764 9.96 -22.71 -101.84
CA GLY A 764 10.66 -23.76 -101.09
C GLY A 764 10.21 -25.20 -101.38
N ARG A 765 9.36 -25.43 -102.38
CA ARG A 765 8.82 -26.76 -102.74
C ARG A 765 9.65 -27.40 -103.84
N THR A 766 10.85 -27.84 -103.47
CA THR A 766 11.84 -28.43 -104.39
C THR A 766 11.43 -29.77 -105.00
N CYS A 767 10.55 -30.53 -104.35
CA CYS A 767 10.06 -31.83 -104.82
C CYS A 767 8.52 -31.90 -104.87
N GLU A 768 7.97 -32.51 -105.91
CA GLU A 768 6.54 -32.62 -106.22
C GLU A 768 6.14 -34.07 -106.51
N PRO A 769 4.95 -34.55 -106.12
CA PRO A 769 4.55 -35.94 -106.33
C PRO A 769 4.39 -36.27 -107.83
N ILE A 770 4.79 -37.48 -108.22
CA ILE A 770 4.87 -37.96 -109.62
C ILE A 770 3.47 -38.23 -110.24
N GLY A 771 2.42 -38.26 -109.42
CA GLY A 771 1.02 -38.34 -109.87
C GLY A 771 0.09 -37.72 -108.84
N HIS A 772 -1.16 -37.45 -109.25
CA HIS A 772 -2.19 -36.92 -108.35
C HIS A 772 -3.43 -37.81 -108.38
N VAL A 773 -4.05 -38.00 -107.21
CA VAL A 773 -5.27 -38.79 -107.06
C VAL A 773 -6.47 -37.84 -107.11
N GLU A 774 -7.50 -38.21 -107.89
CA GLU A 774 -8.84 -37.63 -107.81
C GLU A 774 -9.85 -38.73 -107.42
N GLU A 775 -11.04 -38.34 -106.94
CA GLU A 775 -11.96 -39.19 -106.12
C GLU A 775 -12.34 -40.57 -106.71
N THR A 776 -12.19 -40.81 -108.02
CA THR A 776 -12.58 -42.06 -108.68
C THR A 776 -11.54 -42.65 -109.63
N ASN A 777 -10.37 -42.03 -109.82
CA ASN A 777 -9.27 -42.59 -110.63
C ASN A 777 -7.91 -41.96 -110.25
N ILE A 778 -6.84 -42.77 -110.32
CA ILE A 778 -5.46 -42.30 -110.17
C ILE A 778 -4.96 -41.82 -111.54
N VAL A 779 -4.72 -40.52 -111.68
CA VAL A 779 -4.03 -39.97 -112.85
C VAL A 779 -2.53 -40.00 -112.56
N PHE A 780 -1.89 -41.12 -112.93
CA PHE A 780 -0.45 -41.12 -113.19
C PHE A 780 -0.18 -40.08 -114.28
N VAL A 781 0.85 -39.24 -114.10
CA VAL A 781 1.40 -38.47 -115.22
C VAL A 781 2.16 -39.46 -116.10
N PRO A 782 1.69 -39.82 -117.31
CA PRO A 782 2.45 -40.68 -118.20
C PRO A 782 3.66 -39.87 -118.66
N THR A 783 4.85 -40.48 -118.72
CA THR A 783 6.06 -39.83 -119.21
C THR A 783 5.91 -39.44 -120.69
N PRO A 784 5.92 -38.15 -121.06
CA PRO A 784 5.91 -37.73 -122.46
C PRO A 784 7.31 -37.28 -122.90
N GLU A 785 7.86 -37.62 -124.08
CA GLU A 785 7.52 -38.62 -125.10
C GLU A 785 6.03 -38.78 -125.52
N GLY A 786 5.31 -37.67 -125.69
CA GLY A 786 4.01 -37.64 -126.38
C GLY A 786 2.88 -36.88 -125.68
N ASP A 787 2.52 -35.71 -126.22
CA ASP A 787 1.35 -34.88 -125.88
C ASP A 787 0.10 -35.31 -126.71
N PRO A 788 -1.14 -34.76 -126.56
CA PRO A 788 -1.76 -33.99 -125.46
C PRO A 788 -3.28 -34.37 -125.16
N ILE A 789 -4.02 -33.51 -124.40
CA ILE A 789 -5.50 -33.20 -124.46
C ILE A 789 -6.53 -33.82 -123.44
N ARG A 790 -7.08 -32.93 -122.58
CA ARG A 790 -8.45 -32.85 -121.91
C ARG A 790 -9.06 -34.00 -121.05
N GLY A 791 -9.37 -33.70 -119.78
CA GLY A 791 -10.74 -33.20 -119.41
C GLY A 791 -11.68 -33.90 -118.39
N GLN A 792 -11.74 -33.37 -117.15
CA GLN A 792 -12.94 -33.16 -116.28
C GLN A 792 -13.74 -34.31 -115.55
N ARG A 793 -13.71 -34.25 -114.18
CA ARG A 793 -14.84 -34.13 -113.19
C ARG A 793 -15.58 -35.32 -112.52
N PHE A 794 -15.36 -35.45 -111.19
CA PHE A 794 -16.30 -35.69 -110.03
C PHE A 794 -17.27 -36.91 -109.91
N ARG A 795 -17.24 -37.66 -108.77
CA ARG A 795 -18.30 -37.72 -107.71
C ARG A 795 -18.20 -38.81 -106.57
N TRP A 796 -18.01 -38.38 -105.31
CA TRP A 796 -18.86 -38.57 -104.07
C TRP A 796 -19.16 -39.95 -103.35
N GLN A 797 -18.94 -39.96 -102.00
CA GLN A 797 -19.62 -40.68 -100.87
C GLN A 797 -19.37 -42.21 -100.61
N ARG A 798 -19.48 -42.84 -99.39
CA ARG A 798 -20.21 -42.54 -98.10
C ARG A 798 -19.82 -43.45 -96.87
N ASN A 799 -19.91 -42.94 -95.60
CA ASN A 799 -20.23 -43.63 -94.29
C ASN A 799 -19.32 -44.78 -93.71
N ARG A 800 -19.25 -45.25 -92.42
CA ARG A 800 -19.70 -45.01 -90.98
C ARG A 800 -19.03 -46.14 -90.09
N LEU A 801 -18.99 -46.35 -88.73
CA LEU A 801 -19.19 -45.80 -87.33
C LEU A 801 -18.63 -46.90 -86.32
N GLN A 802 -18.56 -46.95 -84.96
CA GLN A 802 -18.87 -46.15 -83.74
C GLN A 802 -18.23 -46.74 -82.42
N ARG A 803 -17.90 -45.90 -81.39
CA ARG A 803 -17.93 -46.11 -79.88
C ARG A 803 -17.14 -47.27 -79.17
N ASN A 804 -16.79 -47.25 -77.84
CA ASN A 804 -16.43 -46.21 -76.82
C ASN A 804 -15.82 -46.82 -75.49
N HIS A 805 -14.76 -46.21 -74.92
CA HIS A 805 -14.34 -45.89 -73.51
C HIS A 805 -15.09 -46.37 -72.20
N PRO A 806 -14.60 -46.13 -70.93
CA PRO A 806 -13.23 -45.96 -70.31
C PRO A 806 -12.99 -46.38 -68.78
N TYR A 807 -11.75 -46.17 -68.26
CA TYR A 807 -11.32 -45.62 -66.90
C TYR A 807 -10.77 -46.41 -65.65
N TYR A 808 -9.56 -45.97 -65.19
CA TYR A 808 -9.09 -45.48 -63.84
C TYR A 808 -8.36 -46.29 -62.70
N ILE A 809 -7.23 -45.67 -62.23
CA ILE A 809 -6.63 -45.48 -60.85
C ILE A 809 -6.03 -46.64 -60.02
N LEU A 810 -4.77 -46.48 -59.53
CA LEU A 810 -4.37 -46.67 -58.10
C LEU A 810 -2.97 -46.09 -57.71
N ARG A 811 -2.49 -46.33 -56.47
CA ARG A 811 -1.51 -45.53 -55.67
C ARG A 811 -0.05 -46.03 -55.61
N LYS A 812 0.88 -45.08 -55.71
CA LYS A 812 1.93 -44.67 -54.71
C LYS A 812 2.26 -45.63 -53.53
N LEU A 813 3.54 -46.01 -53.33
CA LEU A 813 4.40 -45.70 -52.15
C LEU A 813 5.72 -46.51 -52.04
N TYR A 814 6.68 -45.94 -51.29
CA TYR A 814 7.99 -46.50 -50.85
C TYR A 814 9.04 -46.85 -51.94
N HIS A 815 10.34 -46.83 -51.65
CA HIS A 815 11.02 -46.59 -50.36
C HIS A 815 12.20 -45.61 -50.49
#